data_AF-A0A183N555-F1
#
_entry.id   AF-A0A183N555-F1
#
_cell.length_a   1.000
_cell.length_b   1.000
_cell.length_c   1.000
_cell.angle_alpha   90.00
_cell.angle_beta   90.00
_cell.angle_gamma   90.00
#
_symmetry.space_group_name_H-M   'P 1'
#
loop_
_entity.id
_entity.type
_entity.pdbx_description
1 polymer ?
#
loop_
_entity_poly.entity_id
_entity_poly.type
_entity_poly.pdbx_seq_one_letter_code
_entity_poly.pdbx_strand_id
1 'polypeptide(L)'
;MEFRDLTSQFKIGKFRCKTTEKRYAFEYADVPETSDYLEVRYAASYSALPADLQGKTFSHVFGTNTSFLENLVLDLQLRGPCWLEIKDASQVQPQISWCQIDYEVIWRSGSGCPITKLSTVIESQKLSSDNTPDLMKVPPAPPLCLAAINIKVNQDNSSSTSNRVHYSPNYLTLVRSTNIIFLAPPKDAALPYDLRTKLPAYGAQYSPPSSTWLSSNSGVSSTPSTVEKYKNRSNGDSSGAGGVDVEPNERALLGRFLTRLHKLDPDIIIGHDLWGHQIELLIQRLNANKVPHWHRVGRLRRSVNFPMNLNSRSWIIRHSMPGRLVCDTKISARELVRSRTYNLSDLASQVLGEVTSKKDDKSSQISLLPKRQVPPILISRLNGNTKPVCDNDLSILGFGAELADIEIDSADLRCLFSNSDLVRQLIDFCLSDAHLVLRLCHQLQVLPLAMQITSICGNVLSRTLSGGRAERNEALLLHAFTQHGYIVPDPPVSHRGPHSNRHDEWDGIQDQAIEETGTGRRKPAYTGGLVLEPKKGFYDKYILLLDFNSLYPSIIQEFNICFTTVDRDLVATTSSDKEPLDLDTIVTTLLATVHGDSNNLSVVKSDNDKKIRLPVDQEPGLLPAEIRRLVESRKEVKKLLANTSSGDAAQRAQWNTRQAALKLTANSVYGCLGFAASRFCARGLAALVTGLGRAVLMNTRDLVENMNMEVIYGDTDSIMVNTNTTDLLAALAIGEKIRQEVNKHYRLLELDTDGVYAAMLLLAKKKYAALSVINPVQWAAATKISINQGLTPKVVCTKQEMKGLDIVRRDWSALAISVGRRCVAALLSGEPKDIILDRIHADLTETAEKVRQGNLPISEFIITKMLTKNPEDYSDTKSQPHVQVALRLNGSTADDKKTGTRRLRAGDTVEYVICEDGSGQLATHRGYSPTELTSRMYKVSDDSEPSTKASLSIDVNYYLAHQIHPVVSRLVAPIDGTSPARIADCLGLDPSGYRRSNVTTVVDEDDENNPDSGFSSGFSNFTNCGDVEPLYINCPRNCDGPPIAIKTSAFSVCPTCSHNLLLSQDSARLITNRLVFEARRLIVRYQLGWMTCEDPACAVVTRSLHCPPSSGHHTIGESDGLWARGGRPLCGVCGGQAALKSNYSEAKLYRQLCFFRYLVTPPNNKNAGSNADMEITLPPVVSSILSQCRIHFDRLLSHSAFAMVDLGKLFSGLRKTCTGPGFR
;
A
#
# COMPACT_ATOMS: atom_id res chain seq x y z
N MET A 1 -43.28 11.35 30.81
CA MET A 1 -43.11 12.12 32.06
C MET A 1 -41.62 12.22 32.40
N GLU A 2 -40.91 11.08 32.40
CA GLU A 2 -39.47 11.00 32.66
C GLU A 2 -38.56 11.97 31.88
N PHE A 3 -38.75 12.15 30.56
CA PHE A 3 -37.90 13.11 29.81
C PHE A 3 -38.05 14.56 30.30
N ARG A 4 -39.23 14.95 30.83
CA ARG A 4 -39.42 16.28 31.42
C ARG A 4 -38.56 16.45 32.67
N ASP A 5 -38.37 15.40 33.46
CA ASP A 5 -37.51 15.44 34.64
C ASP A 5 -36.04 15.59 34.22
N LEU A 6 -35.62 14.88 33.17
CA LEU A 6 -34.27 15.02 32.58
C LEU A 6 -34.02 16.45 32.05
N THR A 7 -35.04 17.15 31.56
CA THR A 7 -34.86 18.53 31.07
C THR A 7 -34.39 19.49 32.15
N SER A 8 -34.78 19.28 33.41
CA SER A 8 -34.29 20.07 34.54
C SER A 8 -32.82 19.76 34.86
N GLN A 9 -32.43 18.48 34.79
CA GLN A 9 -31.06 18.04 35.04
C GLN A 9 -30.08 18.57 33.98
N PHE A 10 -30.46 18.49 32.70
CA PHE A 10 -29.63 18.90 31.56
C PHE A 10 -29.92 20.34 31.07
N LYS A 11 -30.71 21.11 31.83
CA LYS A 11 -31.04 22.53 31.53
C LYS A 11 -31.62 22.75 30.12
N ILE A 12 -32.48 21.83 29.66
CA ILE A 12 -33.14 21.92 28.35
C ILE A 12 -34.43 22.74 28.52
N GLY A 13 -34.44 23.97 28.03
CA GLY A 13 -35.58 24.88 28.23
C GLY A 13 -36.79 24.59 27.34
N LYS A 14 -36.56 24.40 26.03
CA LYS A 14 -37.62 24.13 25.04
C LYS A 14 -37.24 22.94 24.18
N PHE A 15 -38.18 22.01 23.99
CA PHE A 15 -38.03 20.86 23.12
C PHE A 15 -39.36 20.54 22.41
N ARG A 16 -39.28 19.79 21.32
CA ARG A 16 -40.42 19.15 20.64
C ARG A 16 -40.24 17.65 20.73
N CYS A 17 -41.33 16.92 20.89
CA CYS A 17 -41.30 15.47 20.86
C CYS A 17 -42.44 14.91 20.02
N LYS A 18 -42.18 13.81 19.32
CA LYS A 18 -43.17 13.06 18.54
C LYS A 18 -42.86 11.58 18.64
N THR A 19 -43.88 10.75 18.81
CA THR A 19 -43.72 9.29 18.68
C THR A 19 -43.53 8.94 17.20
N THR A 20 -42.46 8.22 16.88
CA THR A 20 -42.17 7.76 15.53
C THR A 20 -41.73 6.31 15.53
N GLU A 21 -42.30 5.52 14.64
CA GLU A 21 -41.85 4.15 14.39
C GLU A 21 -40.52 4.20 13.64
N LYS A 22 -39.52 3.46 14.12
CA LYS A 22 -38.19 3.36 13.52
C LYS A 22 -37.68 1.93 13.53
N ARG A 23 -36.72 1.67 12.63
CA ARG A 23 -36.06 0.37 12.49
C ARG A 23 -34.60 0.41 12.97
N TYR A 24 -34.06 -0.71 13.45
CA TYR A 24 -32.66 -0.82 13.87
C TYR A 24 -32.09 -2.21 13.56
N ALA A 25 -30.84 -2.28 13.10
CA ALA A 25 -30.23 -3.54 12.63
C ALA A 25 -28.70 -3.62 12.82
N PHE A 26 -28.14 -2.90 13.81
CA PHE A 26 -26.70 -2.76 13.97
C PHE A 26 -26.17 -3.47 15.22
N GLU A 27 -25.29 -2.82 15.99
CA GLU A 27 -24.48 -3.42 17.05
C GLU A 27 -25.24 -3.86 18.32
N TYR A 28 -26.37 -3.22 18.67
CA TYR A 28 -27.10 -3.51 19.90
C TYR A 28 -28.13 -4.64 19.69
N ALA A 29 -27.80 -5.84 20.17
CA ALA A 29 -28.65 -7.03 20.03
C ALA A 29 -29.97 -6.93 20.83
N ASP A 30 -29.98 -6.17 21.92
CA ASP A 30 -31.12 -5.95 22.81
C ASP A 30 -32.13 -4.90 22.28
N VAL A 31 -31.78 -4.16 21.23
CA VAL A 31 -32.66 -3.16 20.61
C VAL A 31 -33.52 -3.82 19.52
N PRO A 32 -34.85 -3.85 19.60
CA PRO A 32 -35.71 -4.56 18.63
C PRO A 32 -35.55 -4.07 17.18
N GLU A 33 -35.92 -4.90 16.19
CA GLU A 33 -35.79 -4.55 14.76
C GLU A 33 -36.69 -3.40 14.34
N THR A 34 -37.89 -3.32 14.90
CA THR A 34 -38.85 -2.23 14.72
C THR A 34 -39.45 -1.91 16.08
N SER A 35 -39.50 -0.63 16.43
CA SER A 35 -40.12 -0.16 17.68
C SER A 35 -40.59 1.28 17.52
N ASP A 36 -41.52 1.67 18.39
CA ASP A 36 -41.86 3.06 18.59
C ASP A 36 -40.75 3.75 19.41
N TYR A 37 -40.29 4.90 18.92
CA TYR A 37 -39.33 5.76 19.60
C TYR A 37 -39.96 7.11 19.90
N LEU A 38 -39.52 7.74 20.98
CA LEU A 38 -39.83 9.14 21.27
C LEU A 38 -38.77 10.02 20.62
N GLU A 39 -39.04 10.54 19.43
CA GLU A 39 -38.14 11.48 18.75
C GLU A 39 -38.19 12.83 19.47
N VAL A 40 -37.06 13.25 20.04
CA VAL A 40 -36.93 14.53 20.74
C VAL A 40 -36.00 15.47 19.97
N ARG A 41 -36.46 16.70 19.73
CA ARG A 41 -35.68 17.75 19.09
C ARG A 41 -35.61 18.99 19.98
N TYR A 42 -34.39 19.49 20.20
CA TYR A 42 -34.14 20.72 20.96
C TYR A 42 -33.00 21.51 20.31
N ALA A 43 -32.84 22.77 20.71
CA ALA A 43 -31.82 23.64 20.13
C ALA A 43 -30.41 23.16 20.48
N ALA A 44 -29.50 23.16 19.49
CA ALA A 44 -28.09 22.78 19.68
C ALA A 44 -27.31 23.69 20.66
N SER A 45 -27.90 24.80 21.09
CA SER A 45 -27.35 25.66 22.14
C SER A 45 -27.47 25.06 23.55
N TYR A 46 -28.36 24.07 23.75
CA TYR A 46 -28.43 23.30 24.99
C TYR A 46 -27.42 22.14 24.98
N SER A 47 -27.12 21.57 26.15
CA SER A 47 -26.16 20.47 26.25
C SER A 47 -26.64 19.19 25.56
N ALA A 48 -25.73 18.50 24.87
CA ALA A 48 -25.94 17.14 24.40
C ALA A 48 -26.19 16.19 25.57
N LEU A 49 -27.07 15.21 25.37
CA LEU A 49 -27.30 14.13 26.33
C LEU A 49 -26.15 13.11 26.24
N PRO A 50 -25.80 12.40 27.33
CA PRO A 50 -24.83 11.30 27.28
C PRO A 50 -25.33 10.16 26.38
N ALA A 51 -24.44 9.56 25.59
CA ALA A 51 -24.78 8.44 24.69
C ALA A 51 -25.14 7.15 25.45
N ASP A 52 -24.59 6.98 26.65
CA ASP A 52 -24.83 5.87 27.57
C ASP A 52 -26.00 6.12 28.53
N LEU A 53 -26.78 7.19 28.31
CA LEU A 53 -27.90 7.53 29.17
C LEU A 53 -29.00 6.45 29.09
N GLN A 54 -29.36 5.91 30.24
CA GLN A 54 -30.48 4.99 30.41
C GLN A 54 -31.49 5.57 31.41
N GLY A 55 -32.76 5.26 31.21
CA GLY A 55 -33.85 5.69 32.08
C GLY A 55 -34.68 4.53 32.59
N LYS A 56 -35.71 4.86 33.36
CA LYS A 56 -36.74 3.92 33.84
C LYS A 56 -37.66 3.47 32.70
N THR A 57 -37.90 4.32 31.71
CA THR A 57 -38.82 4.05 30.58
C THR A 57 -38.11 3.85 29.24
N PHE A 58 -36.79 4.02 29.17
CA PHE A 58 -36.00 3.81 27.95
C PHE A 58 -34.66 3.13 28.26
N SER A 59 -34.28 2.15 27.44
CA SER A 59 -33.02 1.40 27.60
C SER A 59 -31.83 2.08 26.92
N HIS A 60 -32.07 2.76 25.80
CA HIS A 60 -31.03 3.39 24.98
C HIS A 60 -31.49 4.75 24.46
N VAL A 61 -30.52 5.60 24.14
CA VAL A 61 -30.75 6.90 23.50
C VAL A 61 -29.82 7.00 22.28
N PHE A 62 -30.35 7.48 21.16
CA PHE A 62 -29.62 7.58 19.89
C PHE A 62 -29.56 9.03 19.40
N GLY A 63 -28.59 9.35 18.55
CA GLY A 63 -28.44 10.65 17.92
C GLY A 63 -27.92 11.75 18.84
N THR A 64 -27.20 11.37 19.90
CA THR A 64 -26.75 12.32 20.95
C THR A 64 -25.64 13.26 20.48
N ASN A 65 -24.77 12.75 19.62
CA ASN A 65 -23.60 13.44 19.07
C ASN A 65 -23.68 13.65 17.55
N THR A 66 -24.86 13.47 16.94
CA THR A 66 -25.06 13.72 15.51
C THR A 66 -24.83 15.19 15.17
N SER A 67 -24.00 15.47 14.16
CA SER A 67 -23.66 16.84 13.79
C SER A 67 -24.82 17.56 13.09
N PHE A 68 -24.85 18.89 13.19
CA PHE A 68 -25.82 19.72 12.44
C PHE A 68 -25.70 19.52 10.92
N LEU A 69 -24.46 19.41 10.41
CA LEU A 69 -24.21 19.23 8.99
C LEU A 69 -24.73 17.88 8.49
N GLU A 70 -24.56 16.80 9.26
CA GLU A 70 -25.11 15.48 8.93
C GLU A 70 -26.64 15.56 8.83
N ASN A 71 -27.30 16.09 9.87
CA ASN A 71 -28.75 16.25 9.89
C ASN A 71 -29.26 17.05 8.68
N LEU A 72 -28.60 18.17 8.36
CA LEU A 72 -28.95 18.99 7.21
C LEU A 72 -28.81 18.24 5.88
N VAL A 73 -27.70 17.51 5.69
CA VAL A 73 -27.42 16.75 4.47
C VAL A 73 -28.41 15.59 4.29
N LEU A 74 -28.77 14.88 5.37
CA LEU A 74 -29.69 13.76 5.33
C LEU A 74 -31.15 14.21 5.15
N ASP A 75 -31.61 15.22 5.92
CA ASP A 75 -32.99 15.73 5.83
C ASP A 75 -33.30 16.31 4.45
N LEU A 76 -32.34 17.01 3.84
CA LEU A 76 -32.47 17.58 2.50
C LEU A 76 -32.05 16.62 1.38
N GLN A 77 -31.59 15.41 1.73
CA GLN A 77 -31.08 14.40 0.79
C GLN A 77 -30.03 14.96 -0.18
N LEU A 78 -29.11 15.77 0.34
CA LEU A 78 -28.07 16.42 -0.47
C LEU A 78 -27.02 15.39 -0.87
N ARG A 79 -27.00 15.05 -2.16
CA ARG A 79 -26.00 14.17 -2.74
C ARG A 79 -24.97 14.95 -3.58
N GLY A 80 -24.02 15.57 -2.89
CA GLY A 80 -22.96 16.41 -3.48
C GLY A 80 -23.43 17.80 -3.91
N PRO A 81 -22.57 18.57 -4.61
CA PRO A 81 -22.89 19.94 -5.05
C PRO A 81 -24.14 19.97 -5.94
N CYS A 82 -25.11 20.81 -5.59
CA CYS A 82 -26.35 21.00 -6.36
C CYS A 82 -26.96 22.38 -6.14
N TRP A 83 -27.96 22.72 -6.94
CA TRP A 83 -28.74 23.96 -6.80
C TRP A 83 -29.76 23.86 -5.67
N LEU A 84 -29.79 24.87 -4.81
CA LEU A 84 -30.74 25.01 -3.70
C LEU A 84 -31.61 26.26 -3.91
N GLU A 85 -32.90 26.12 -3.64
CA GLU A 85 -33.82 27.24 -3.46
C GLU A 85 -33.88 27.57 -1.96
N ILE A 86 -33.69 28.84 -1.61
CA ILE A 86 -33.76 29.32 -0.23
C ILE A 86 -34.85 30.38 -0.15
N LYS A 87 -35.87 30.14 0.66
CA LYS A 87 -36.99 31.04 0.96
C LYS A 87 -36.77 31.71 2.31
N ASP A 88 -37.41 32.86 2.50
CA ASP A 88 -37.38 33.64 3.75
C ASP A 88 -35.95 33.99 4.23
N ALA A 89 -35.03 34.19 3.28
CA ALA A 89 -33.65 34.54 3.57
C ALA A 89 -33.51 36.04 3.90
N SER A 90 -32.85 36.36 5.00
CA SER A 90 -32.52 37.73 5.39
C SER A 90 -31.05 38.03 5.13
N GLN A 91 -30.74 39.19 4.57
CA GLN A 91 -29.35 39.61 4.33
C GLN A 91 -28.63 39.87 5.66
N VAL A 92 -27.42 39.32 5.82
CA VAL A 92 -26.64 39.46 7.06
C VAL A 92 -25.82 40.75 7.05
N GLN A 93 -25.99 41.59 8.08
CA GLN A 93 -25.15 42.78 8.31
C GLN A 93 -24.75 42.91 9.79
N PRO A 94 -23.45 43.06 10.12
CA PRO A 94 -22.30 43.08 9.22
C PRO A 94 -22.04 41.69 8.61
N GLN A 95 -21.48 41.65 7.39
CA GLN A 95 -21.10 40.40 6.73
C GLN A 95 -20.19 39.55 7.62
N ILE A 96 -20.51 38.27 7.72
CA ILE A 96 -19.75 37.28 8.48
C ILE A 96 -18.72 36.58 7.59
N SER A 97 -18.86 36.69 6.27
CA SER A 97 -17.96 36.09 5.28
C SER A 97 -17.22 37.15 4.44
N TRP A 98 -16.29 36.68 3.62
CA TRP A 98 -15.59 37.42 2.56
C TRP A 98 -16.23 37.21 1.18
N CYS A 99 -17.34 36.47 1.11
CA CYS A 99 -18.14 36.38 -0.09
C CYS A 99 -18.78 37.73 -0.41
N GLN A 100 -19.22 37.88 -1.65
CA GLN A 100 -19.86 39.12 -2.09
C GLN A 100 -21.19 39.38 -1.37
N ILE A 101 -21.93 38.32 -1.02
CA ILE A 101 -23.27 38.41 -0.41
C ILE A 101 -23.41 37.31 0.65
N ASP A 102 -24.01 37.67 1.80
CA ASP A 102 -24.34 36.76 2.90
C ASP A 102 -25.85 36.79 3.17
N TYR A 103 -26.47 35.62 3.27
CA TYR A 103 -27.84 35.45 3.69
C TYR A 103 -27.92 34.48 4.87
N GLU A 104 -28.84 34.75 5.79
CA GLU A 104 -29.20 33.90 6.91
C GLU A 104 -30.62 33.40 6.74
N VAL A 105 -30.83 32.14 7.11
CA VAL A 105 -32.13 31.49 7.08
C VAL A 105 -32.27 30.59 8.30
N ILE A 106 -33.42 30.63 8.95
CA ILE A 106 -33.71 29.77 10.10
C ILE A 106 -34.15 28.41 9.57
N TRP A 107 -33.24 27.44 9.61
CA TRP A 107 -33.55 26.09 9.18
C TRP A 107 -34.61 25.44 10.09
N ARG A 108 -35.65 24.88 9.47
CA ARG A 108 -36.69 24.07 10.09
C ARG A 108 -36.86 22.81 9.27
N SER A 109 -36.71 21.66 9.90
CA SER A 109 -36.92 20.36 9.26
C SER A 109 -38.41 20.00 9.24
N GLY A 110 -38.90 19.39 8.15
CA GLY A 110 -40.30 18.99 7.93
C GLY A 110 -41.12 19.90 7.00
N SER A 111 -42.44 19.93 7.18
CA SER A 111 -43.38 20.71 6.35
C SER A 111 -43.14 22.22 6.48
N GLY A 112 -42.79 22.88 5.37
CA GLY A 112 -42.42 24.30 5.34
C GLY A 112 -40.92 24.56 5.52
N CYS A 113 -40.06 23.61 5.12
CA CYS A 113 -38.61 23.83 5.10
C CYS A 113 -38.26 24.99 4.14
N PRO A 114 -37.53 26.02 4.60
CA PRO A 114 -37.17 27.16 3.76
C PRO A 114 -36.05 26.84 2.77
N ILE A 115 -35.35 25.71 2.94
CA ILE A 115 -34.28 25.27 2.04
C ILE A 115 -34.79 24.02 1.32
N THR A 116 -34.85 24.07 -0.01
CA THR A 116 -35.27 22.93 -0.84
C THR A 116 -34.35 22.75 -2.03
N LYS A 117 -34.17 21.50 -2.47
CA LYS A 117 -33.39 21.22 -3.68
C LYS A 117 -34.16 21.69 -4.91
N LEU A 118 -33.53 22.49 -5.77
CA LEU A 118 -34.21 23.09 -6.92
C LEU A 118 -34.77 22.02 -7.89
N SER A 119 -34.10 20.87 -8.03
CA SER A 119 -34.61 19.77 -8.85
C SER A 119 -35.95 19.24 -8.36
N THR A 120 -36.11 19.09 -7.04
CA THR A 120 -37.34 18.59 -6.42
C THR A 120 -38.48 19.60 -6.57
N VAL A 121 -38.18 20.90 -6.49
CA VAL A 121 -39.16 21.97 -6.73
C VAL A 121 -39.67 21.91 -8.16
N ILE A 122 -38.77 21.82 -9.15
CA ILE A 122 -39.13 21.71 -10.56
C ILE A 122 -39.92 20.43 -10.86
N GLU A 123 -39.54 19.29 -10.28
CA GLU A 123 -40.28 18.03 -10.40
C GLU A 123 -41.70 18.13 -9.81
N SER A 124 -41.85 18.75 -8.65
CA SER A 124 -43.17 18.95 -8.02
C SER A 124 -44.08 19.87 -8.84
N GLN A 125 -43.51 20.90 -9.48
CA GLN A 125 -44.26 21.80 -10.36
C GLN A 125 -44.74 21.07 -11.63
N LYS A 126 -43.90 20.19 -12.21
CA LYS A 126 -44.27 19.35 -13.36
C LYS A 126 -45.45 18.42 -13.08
N LEU A 127 -45.57 17.87 -11.88
CA LEU A 127 -46.72 17.03 -11.50
C LEU A 127 -48.03 17.83 -11.33
N SER A 128 -47.95 19.16 -11.16
CA SER A 128 -49.10 20.03 -10.86
C SER A 128 -49.64 20.83 -12.06
N SER A 129 -48.89 20.94 -13.16
CA SER A 129 -49.28 21.74 -14.34
C SER A 129 -49.40 20.86 -15.61
N ASP A 130 -50.63 20.55 -16.01
CA ASP A 130 -50.92 19.72 -17.18
C ASP A 130 -50.91 20.47 -18.53
N ASN A 131 -50.70 21.80 -18.55
CA ASN A 131 -50.76 22.59 -19.79
C ASN A 131 -49.92 23.88 -19.74
N THR A 132 -48.60 23.80 -19.97
CA THR A 132 -47.78 24.88 -20.59
C THR A 132 -46.39 24.33 -21.00
N PRO A 133 -45.85 24.62 -22.21
CA PRO A 133 -44.62 24.02 -22.73
C PRO A 133 -43.30 24.76 -22.40
N ASP A 134 -43.29 25.76 -21.50
CA ASP A 134 -42.05 26.41 -21.06
C ASP A 134 -41.48 25.70 -19.81
N LEU A 135 -40.82 24.57 -20.06
CA LEU A 135 -40.16 23.74 -19.05
C LEU A 135 -38.98 24.49 -18.40
N MET A 136 -39.17 25.00 -17.17
CA MET A 136 -38.03 25.34 -16.31
C MET A 136 -37.17 24.08 -16.12
N LYS A 137 -35.95 24.09 -16.67
CA LYS A 137 -34.94 23.06 -16.43
C LYS A 137 -34.01 23.54 -15.31
N VAL A 138 -33.52 22.60 -14.51
CA VAL A 138 -32.45 22.89 -13.53
C VAL A 138 -31.28 23.53 -14.31
N PRO A 139 -30.79 24.71 -13.90
CA PRO A 139 -29.65 25.34 -14.58
C PRO A 139 -28.44 24.40 -14.59
N PRO A 140 -27.59 24.45 -15.62
CA PRO A 140 -26.34 23.70 -15.60
C PRO A 140 -25.49 24.10 -14.38
N ALA A 141 -24.61 23.21 -13.94
CA ALA A 141 -23.70 23.52 -12.84
C ALA A 141 -22.85 24.75 -13.23
N PRO A 142 -22.68 25.74 -12.33
CA PRO A 142 -21.91 26.92 -12.63
C PRO A 142 -20.42 26.58 -12.77
N PRO A 143 -19.67 27.30 -13.61
CA PRO A 143 -18.22 27.17 -13.64
C PRO A 143 -17.62 27.57 -12.28
N LEU A 144 -16.55 26.90 -11.87
CA LEU A 144 -15.83 27.18 -10.62
C LEU A 144 -14.53 27.95 -10.91
N CYS A 145 -14.18 28.89 -10.03
CA CYS A 145 -12.90 29.59 -10.10
C CYS A 145 -11.79 28.75 -9.46
N LEU A 146 -10.74 28.44 -10.23
CA LEU A 146 -9.58 27.67 -9.80
C LEU A 146 -8.38 28.58 -9.57
N ALA A 147 -7.54 28.30 -8.57
CA ALA A 147 -6.24 28.94 -8.39
C ALA A 147 -5.16 27.90 -8.09
N ALA A 148 -4.01 27.99 -8.76
CA ALA A 148 -2.87 27.14 -8.46
C ALA A 148 -1.84 27.90 -7.62
N ILE A 149 -1.36 27.26 -6.56
CA ILE A 149 -0.38 27.86 -5.66
C ILE A 149 0.86 26.97 -5.52
N ASN A 150 2.02 27.63 -5.46
CA ASN A 150 3.29 27.03 -5.09
C ASN A 150 4.01 27.98 -4.14
N ILE A 151 4.42 27.47 -2.98
CA ILE A 151 5.01 28.27 -1.90
C ILE A 151 6.45 27.81 -1.68
N LYS A 152 7.41 28.76 -1.71
CA LYS A 152 8.84 28.53 -1.44
C LYS A 152 9.35 29.50 -0.37
N VAL A 153 10.21 29.02 0.52
CA VAL A 153 10.72 29.81 1.66
C VAL A 153 12.25 29.69 1.76
N ASN A 154 12.94 30.81 1.97
CA ASN A 154 14.37 30.89 2.27
C ASN A 154 14.60 30.98 3.80
N GLN A 155 15.72 30.48 4.30
CA GLN A 155 16.05 30.44 5.74
C GLN A 155 17.24 31.34 6.12
N ASP A 156 17.09 32.01 7.27
CA ASP A 156 18.15 32.79 7.94
C ASP A 156 18.96 31.88 8.88
N ASN A 157 20.28 31.79 8.68
CA ASN A 157 21.23 31.20 9.66
C ASN A 157 21.81 32.34 10.52
N SER A 158 21.04 32.86 11.48
CA SER A 158 21.57 33.87 12.41
C SER A 158 21.15 33.60 13.86
N SER A 159 21.66 32.50 14.43
CA SER A 159 21.74 32.31 15.89
C SER A 159 22.89 31.40 16.34
N SER A 160 24.03 31.42 15.66
CA SER A 160 25.29 30.90 16.20
C SER A 160 26.42 31.89 15.93
N THR A 161 26.92 32.48 17.01
CA THR A 161 27.98 33.47 17.09
C THR A 161 29.33 32.99 16.55
N SER A 162 30.17 33.97 16.20
CA SER A 162 31.61 33.95 15.90
C SER A 162 32.09 33.26 14.62
N ASN A 163 32.08 34.02 13.51
CA ASN A 163 33.33 34.30 12.78
C ASN A 163 33.16 35.61 11.99
N ARG A 164 33.90 36.64 12.43
CA ARG A 164 34.07 37.89 11.70
C ARG A 164 34.85 37.59 10.42
N VAL A 165 34.18 37.57 9.28
CA VAL A 165 34.85 37.72 7.98
C VAL A 165 34.70 39.19 7.59
N HIS A 166 35.83 39.90 7.55
CA HIS A 166 35.94 41.28 7.08
C HIS A 166 35.58 41.35 5.59
N TYR A 167 34.47 42.01 5.25
CA TYR A 167 34.26 42.61 3.93
C TYR A 167 33.73 44.04 4.08
N SER A 168 34.23 44.91 3.19
CA SER A 168 34.15 46.37 3.18
C SER A 168 32.71 46.94 3.28
N PRO A 169 32.49 48.12 3.93
CA PRO A 169 31.17 48.60 4.31
C PRO A 169 30.49 49.45 3.21
N ASN A 170 30.37 48.95 1.98
CA ASN A 170 29.56 49.57 0.94
C ASN A 170 29.03 48.50 -0.03
N TYR A 171 27.70 48.48 -0.22
CA TYR A 171 26.88 47.58 -1.04
C TYR A 171 26.32 46.30 -0.36
N LEU A 172 24.98 46.20 -0.43
CA LEU A 172 24.11 45.05 -0.13
C LEU A 172 23.93 44.67 1.35
N THR A 173 23.11 45.47 2.03
CA THR A 173 22.41 45.06 3.26
C THR A 173 21.49 43.87 2.96
N LEU A 174 21.68 42.78 3.70
CA LEU A 174 20.90 41.53 3.71
C LEU A 174 19.40 41.74 3.39
N VAL A 175 18.94 41.32 2.20
CA VAL A 175 17.51 41.26 1.85
C VAL A 175 16.97 39.88 2.20
N ARG A 176 16.05 39.86 3.17
CA ARG A 176 15.29 38.68 3.61
C ARG A 176 14.11 38.43 2.66
N SER A 177 14.22 37.47 1.74
CA SER A 177 13.17 37.18 0.76
C SER A 177 12.60 35.75 0.89
N THR A 178 11.34 35.66 1.33
CA THR A 178 10.42 34.54 1.06
C THR A 178 9.64 34.86 -0.21
N ASN A 179 9.31 33.89 -1.08
CA ASN A 179 8.61 34.17 -2.34
C ASN A 179 7.37 33.30 -2.50
N ILE A 180 6.24 33.92 -2.82
CA ILE A 180 4.96 33.26 -3.11
C ILE A 180 4.57 33.64 -4.53
N ILE A 181 4.43 32.65 -5.41
CA ILE A 181 4.02 32.87 -6.80
C ILE A 181 2.61 32.33 -6.99
N PHE A 182 1.73 33.19 -7.53
CA PHE A 182 0.30 32.95 -7.67
C PHE A 182 -0.08 32.95 -9.14
N LEU A 183 -0.63 31.83 -9.62
CA LEU A 183 -1.19 31.72 -10.96
C LEU A 183 -2.71 31.63 -10.87
N ALA A 184 -3.37 32.65 -11.43
CA ALA A 184 -4.81 32.71 -11.58
C ALA A 184 -5.18 32.60 -13.07
N PRO A 185 -6.16 31.75 -13.45
CA PRO A 185 -6.81 31.87 -14.74
C PRO A 185 -7.54 33.22 -14.82
N PRO A 186 -7.75 33.78 -16.03
CA PRO A 186 -8.49 35.02 -16.19
C PRO A 186 -9.92 34.88 -15.67
N LYS A 187 -10.53 36.02 -15.30
CA LYS A 187 -11.85 36.11 -14.65
C LYS A 187 -13.01 35.43 -15.42
N ASP A 188 -12.81 35.13 -16.70
CA ASP A 188 -13.82 34.58 -17.60
C ASP A 188 -13.56 33.09 -17.97
N ALA A 189 -12.64 32.41 -17.28
CA ALA A 189 -12.38 31.00 -17.51
C ALA A 189 -13.49 30.10 -16.94
N ALA A 190 -14.59 29.97 -17.68
CA ALA A 190 -15.68 29.05 -17.36
C ALA A 190 -15.34 27.60 -17.77
N LEU A 191 -15.38 26.64 -16.84
CA LEU A 191 -15.56 25.23 -17.22
C LEU A 191 -16.90 25.12 -17.97
N PRO A 192 -16.94 24.60 -19.22
CA PRO A 192 -16.26 23.39 -19.65
C PRO A 192 -15.19 23.67 -20.71
N TYR A 193 -13.91 23.74 -20.31
CA TYR A 193 -12.81 23.71 -21.27
C TYR A 193 -12.43 22.26 -21.56
N ASP A 194 -12.45 21.88 -22.84
CA ASP A 194 -11.86 20.62 -23.31
C ASP A 194 -10.33 20.73 -23.29
N LEU A 195 -9.79 20.56 -22.09
CA LEU A 195 -8.36 20.57 -21.79
C LEU A 195 -7.58 19.41 -22.45
N ARG A 196 -8.23 18.59 -23.28
CA ARG A 196 -7.61 17.57 -24.12
C ARG A 196 -7.28 18.06 -25.53
N THR A 197 -7.92 19.13 -26.02
CA THR A 197 -7.79 19.58 -27.42
C THR A 197 -7.14 20.96 -27.56
N LYS A 198 -7.22 21.84 -26.56
CA LYS A 198 -6.45 23.10 -26.50
C LYS A 198 -6.13 23.52 -25.06
N LEU A 199 -4.84 23.56 -24.71
CA LEU A 199 -4.33 24.43 -23.64
C LEU A 199 -4.54 25.90 -24.06
N PRO A 200 -4.69 26.87 -23.13
CA PRO A 200 -4.79 28.27 -23.51
C PRO A 200 -3.57 28.64 -24.38
N ALA A 201 -3.83 29.03 -25.63
CA ALA A 201 -2.82 29.73 -26.40
C ALA A 201 -2.50 31.01 -25.63
N TYR A 202 -1.24 31.15 -25.23
CA TYR A 202 -0.76 32.26 -24.43
C TYR A 202 -1.13 33.58 -25.11
N GLY A 203 -2.08 34.32 -24.55
CA GLY A 203 -2.19 35.75 -24.85
C GLY A 203 -0.93 36.45 -24.38
N ALA A 204 -0.53 37.54 -25.06
CA ALA A 204 0.67 38.31 -24.76
C ALA A 204 0.78 38.77 -23.29
N GLN A 205 -0.31 38.73 -22.52
CA GLN A 205 -0.34 39.01 -21.07
C GLN A 205 0.38 37.97 -20.18
N TYR A 206 0.69 36.77 -20.69
CA TYR A 206 1.40 35.69 -19.96
C TYR A 206 2.80 35.42 -20.49
N SER A 207 3.27 36.22 -21.46
CA SER A 207 4.65 36.14 -21.94
C SER A 207 5.61 36.58 -20.83
N PRO A 208 6.78 35.93 -20.66
CA PRO A 208 7.83 36.49 -19.82
C PRO A 208 8.17 37.90 -20.34
N PRO A 209 8.43 38.87 -19.45
CA PRO A 209 8.79 40.21 -19.89
C PRO A 209 10.01 40.15 -20.82
N SER A 210 9.97 40.92 -21.90
CA SER A 210 11.07 41.02 -22.86
C SER A 210 12.36 41.49 -22.14
N SER A 211 13.51 40.94 -22.57
CA SER A 211 14.87 41.13 -22.04
C SER A 211 15.36 42.58 -21.91
N THR A 212 14.56 43.56 -22.32
CA THR A 212 14.86 44.99 -22.30
C THR A 212 14.54 45.69 -20.98
N TRP A 213 13.90 45.04 -20.00
CA TRP A 213 13.45 45.72 -18.77
C TRP A 213 14.56 46.05 -17.76
N LEU A 214 15.73 45.40 -17.85
CA LEU A 214 16.87 45.62 -16.94
C LEU A 214 18.09 46.27 -17.62
N SER A 215 18.07 46.47 -18.95
CA SER A 215 19.23 46.99 -19.69
C SER A 215 19.24 48.51 -19.92
N SER A 216 18.27 49.26 -19.40
CA SER A 216 18.26 50.72 -19.52
C SER A 216 18.79 51.40 -18.26
N ASN A 217 20.05 51.12 -17.91
CA ASN A 217 20.91 52.10 -17.25
C ASN A 217 22.39 51.69 -17.32
N SER A 218 22.98 51.86 -18.51
CA SER A 218 24.42 51.94 -18.68
C SER A 218 24.74 53.27 -19.36
N GLY A 219 24.98 54.32 -18.56
CA GLY A 219 25.42 55.60 -19.10
C GLY A 219 25.41 56.77 -18.12
N VAL A 220 26.58 57.01 -17.51
CA VAL A 220 27.12 58.35 -17.18
C VAL A 220 26.70 59.04 -15.86
N SER A 221 27.75 59.24 -15.04
CA SER A 221 28.07 60.14 -13.92
C SER A 221 27.03 61.04 -13.21
N SER A 222 27.26 61.13 -11.89
CA SER A 222 27.10 62.27 -10.95
C SER A 222 25.87 62.33 -10.01
N THR A 223 26.19 62.10 -8.72
CA THR A 223 25.54 62.58 -7.47
C THR A 223 24.15 62.05 -7.05
N PRO A 224 23.92 61.83 -5.72
CA PRO A 224 22.67 61.31 -5.19
C PRO A 224 21.73 62.44 -4.76
N SER A 225 20.65 62.65 -5.51
CA SER A 225 19.42 63.25 -4.99
C SER A 225 18.25 62.84 -5.87
N THR A 226 17.03 62.81 -5.32
CA THR A 226 15.76 62.44 -5.96
C THR A 226 15.27 61.00 -5.78
N VAL A 227 15.20 60.54 -4.53
CA VAL A 227 14.12 59.62 -4.10
C VAL A 227 12.89 60.49 -3.83
N GLU A 228 12.21 61.01 -4.86
CA GLU A 228 10.91 61.69 -4.66
C GLU A 228 10.02 61.96 -5.89
N LYS A 229 10.31 61.43 -7.09
CA LYS A 229 9.56 61.77 -8.32
C LYS A 229 8.66 60.69 -8.93
N TYR A 230 8.07 59.81 -8.12
CA TYR A 230 7.00 58.89 -8.59
C TYR A 230 5.75 58.86 -7.70
N LYS A 231 5.44 59.97 -7.03
CA LYS A 231 4.08 60.30 -6.61
C LYS A 231 3.58 61.40 -7.55
N ASN A 232 2.67 61.05 -8.46
CA ASN A 232 1.79 61.90 -9.28
C ASN A 232 1.82 61.55 -10.77
N ARG A 233 1.11 60.47 -11.12
CA ARG A 233 0.29 60.43 -12.35
C ARG A 233 -1.05 59.79 -12.03
N SER A 234 -2.01 60.66 -11.74
CA SER A 234 -3.44 60.40 -11.85
C SER A 234 -3.85 60.40 -13.32
N ASN A 235 -4.89 59.60 -13.62
CA ASN A 235 -5.67 59.46 -14.86
C ASN A 235 -5.15 58.50 -15.94
N GLY A 236 -6.00 57.50 -16.20
CA GLY A 236 -6.35 57.04 -17.54
C GLY A 236 -5.37 56.07 -18.19
N ASP A 237 -5.79 54.81 -18.25
CA ASP A 237 -5.19 53.65 -18.94
C ASP A 237 -4.06 52.90 -18.24
N SER A 238 -4.46 51.76 -17.65
CA SER A 238 -3.55 50.72 -17.14
C SER A 238 -3.80 49.41 -17.89
N SER A 239 -3.63 49.47 -19.21
CA SER A 239 -3.36 48.31 -20.05
C SER A 239 -1.87 48.28 -20.38
N GLY A 240 -1.07 47.51 -19.64
CA GLY A 240 0.29 47.14 -20.05
C GLY A 240 1.32 46.89 -18.94
N ALA A 241 1.78 45.63 -18.85
CA ALA A 241 3.11 45.15 -18.41
C ALA A 241 3.43 44.96 -16.91
N GLY A 242 3.47 43.69 -16.46
CA GLY A 242 4.25 43.22 -15.31
C GLY A 242 3.56 42.14 -14.45
N GLY A 243 3.63 40.86 -14.82
CA GLY A 243 3.01 39.73 -14.10
C GLY A 243 3.67 39.31 -12.77
N VAL A 244 4.56 40.13 -12.21
CA VAL A 244 5.32 39.85 -10.97
C VAL A 244 5.23 41.07 -10.05
N ASP A 245 4.65 40.88 -8.87
CA ASP A 245 4.60 41.90 -7.81
C ASP A 245 5.84 41.72 -6.90
N VAL A 246 6.65 42.77 -6.72
CA VAL A 246 7.81 42.76 -5.80
C VAL A 246 7.45 43.51 -4.52
N GLU A 247 7.66 42.87 -3.37
CA GLU A 247 7.29 43.41 -2.06
C GLU A 247 8.54 43.53 -1.15
N PRO A 248 8.63 44.57 -0.29
CA PRO A 248 9.86 44.90 0.43
C PRO A 248 10.18 43.98 1.61
N ASN A 249 9.19 43.23 2.11
CA ASN A 249 9.36 42.26 3.18
C ASN A 249 8.27 41.17 3.10
N GLU A 250 8.48 40.08 3.82
CA GLU A 250 7.53 38.96 3.85
C GLU A 250 6.14 39.34 4.36
N ARG A 251 6.03 40.23 5.35
CA ARG A 251 4.73 40.70 5.85
C ARG A 251 3.93 41.39 4.74
N ALA A 252 4.58 42.23 3.93
CA ALA A 252 3.99 42.91 2.78
C ALA A 252 3.60 41.90 1.68
N LEU A 253 4.48 40.93 1.38
CA LEU A 253 4.20 39.83 0.45
C LEU A 253 2.97 39.03 0.85
N LEU A 254 2.90 38.58 2.11
CA LEU A 254 1.76 37.82 2.62
C LEU A 254 0.47 38.65 2.61
N GLY A 255 0.55 39.94 2.96
CA GLY A 255 -0.57 40.87 2.85
C GLY A 255 -1.05 41.05 1.40
N ARG A 256 -0.12 41.16 0.45
CA ARG A 256 -0.41 41.23 -0.98
C ARG A 256 -1.06 39.95 -1.48
N PHE A 257 -0.52 38.78 -1.09
CA PHE A 257 -1.06 37.47 -1.41
C PHE A 257 -2.52 37.35 -0.94
N LEU A 258 -2.82 37.65 0.33
CA LEU A 258 -4.19 37.61 0.85
C LEU A 258 -5.13 38.57 0.14
N THR A 259 -4.62 39.74 -0.27
CA THR A 259 -5.39 40.73 -1.03
C THR A 259 -5.71 40.23 -2.44
N ARG A 260 -4.75 39.60 -3.12
CA ARG A 260 -4.95 38.96 -4.44
C ARG A 260 -5.91 37.79 -4.34
N LEU A 261 -5.75 36.94 -3.33
CA LEU A 261 -6.62 35.79 -3.08
C LEU A 261 -8.06 36.23 -2.82
N HIS A 262 -8.27 37.27 -2.01
CA HIS A 262 -9.60 37.82 -1.76
C HIS A 262 -10.21 38.46 -3.02
N LYS A 263 -9.42 39.18 -3.83
CA LYS A 263 -9.90 39.81 -5.06
C LYS A 263 -10.25 38.79 -6.16
N LEU A 264 -9.52 37.68 -6.22
CA LEU A 264 -9.83 36.58 -7.14
C LEU A 264 -11.03 35.75 -6.62
N ASP A 265 -11.08 35.54 -5.31
CA ASP A 265 -12.06 34.70 -4.61
C ASP A 265 -12.21 33.27 -5.18
N PRO A 266 -11.12 32.47 -5.29
CA PRO A 266 -11.20 31.14 -5.88
C PRO A 266 -12.04 30.16 -5.06
N ASP A 267 -12.81 29.31 -5.74
CA ASP A 267 -13.57 28.21 -5.15
C ASP A 267 -12.66 27.03 -4.79
N ILE A 268 -11.69 26.74 -5.64
CA ILE A 268 -10.76 25.61 -5.48
C ILE A 268 -9.31 26.11 -5.56
N ILE A 269 -8.51 25.74 -4.56
CA ILE A 269 -7.06 25.93 -4.52
C ILE A 269 -6.39 24.60 -4.86
N ILE A 270 -5.53 24.60 -5.88
CA ILE A 270 -4.81 23.43 -6.38
C ILE A 270 -3.32 23.58 -6.08
N GLY A 271 -2.70 22.51 -5.60
CA GLY A 271 -1.28 22.50 -5.27
C GLY A 271 -0.73 21.08 -5.17
N HIS A 272 0.52 20.98 -4.73
CA HIS A 272 1.22 19.72 -4.50
C HIS A 272 1.75 19.66 -3.07
N ASP A 273 1.35 18.65 -2.29
CA ASP A 273 1.66 18.54 -0.86
C ASP A 273 1.11 19.73 -0.03
N LEU A 274 -0.08 20.21 -0.41
CA LEU A 274 -0.81 21.27 0.30
C LEU A 274 -1.22 20.85 1.70
N TRP A 275 -1.84 19.68 1.83
CA TRP A 275 -2.25 19.13 3.13
C TRP A 275 -1.06 18.69 3.96
N GLY A 276 0.08 18.49 3.30
CA GLY A 276 1.28 17.96 3.91
C GLY A 276 2.12 19.03 4.62
N HIS A 277 2.44 20.11 3.91
CA HIS A 277 3.38 21.12 4.40
C HIS A 277 3.00 22.56 4.03
N GLN A 278 2.54 22.80 2.81
CA GLN A 278 2.44 24.18 2.30
C GLN A 278 1.41 25.04 3.05
N ILE A 279 0.23 24.47 3.40
CA ILE A 279 -0.81 25.21 4.13
C ILE A 279 -0.36 25.49 5.57
N GLU A 280 0.23 24.50 6.25
CA GLU A 280 0.78 24.68 7.60
C GLU A 280 1.83 25.79 7.60
N LEU A 281 2.78 25.74 6.66
CA LEU A 281 3.82 26.75 6.50
C LEU A 281 3.22 28.14 6.28
N LEU A 282 2.25 28.28 5.37
CA LEU A 282 1.60 29.56 5.09
C LEU A 282 0.96 30.15 6.36
N ILE A 283 0.20 29.35 7.10
CA ILE A 283 -0.44 29.78 8.36
C ILE A 283 0.60 30.16 9.41
N GLN A 284 1.68 29.38 9.50
CA GLN A 284 2.78 29.67 10.41
C GLN A 284 3.41 31.02 10.11
N ARG A 285 3.70 31.32 8.84
CA ARG A 285 4.28 32.60 8.41
C ARG A 285 3.30 33.76 8.59
N LEU A 286 2.00 33.57 8.35
CA LEU A 286 0.97 34.58 8.61
C LEU A 286 0.92 34.99 10.08
N ASN A 287 0.95 34.03 10.99
CA ASN A 287 0.94 34.26 12.43
C ASN A 287 2.26 34.89 12.90
N ALA A 288 3.41 34.34 12.48
CA ALA A 288 4.74 34.85 12.86
C ALA A 288 4.95 36.31 12.43
N ASN A 289 4.49 36.67 11.23
CA ASN A 289 4.55 38.03 10.69
C ASN A 289 3.37 38.92 11.13
N LYS A 290 2.46 38.42 11.98
CA LYS A 290 1.26 39.12 12.50
C LYS A 290 0.38 39.75 11.41
N VAL A 291 0.26 39.12 10.25
CA VAL A 291 -0.38 39.70 9.06
C VAL A 291 -1.87 39.99 9.34
N PRO A 292 -2.37 41.21 9.07
CA PRO A 292 -3.77 41.55 9.31
C PRO A 292 -4.68 40.80 8.34
N HIS A 293 -5.93 40.56 8.75
CA HIS A 293 -6.93 39.84 7.95
C HIS A 293 -6.46 38.47 7.43
N TRP A 294 -5.64 37.76 8.20
CA TRP A 294 -5.13 36.41 7.87
C TRP A 294 -6.23 35.44 7.43
N HIS A 295 -7.44 35.60 7.98
CA HIS A 295 -8.62 34.78 7.67
C HIS A 295 -9.16 34.96 6.23
N ARG A 296 -8.63 35.90 5.44
CA ARG A 296 -8.84 35.98 3.98
C ARG A 296 -8.29 34.75 3.23
N VAL A 297 -7.46 33.94 3.90
CA VAL A 297 -7.05 32.64 3.38
C VAL A 297 -8.26 31.71 3.15
N GLY A 298 -9.31 31.84 3.96
CA GLY A 298 -10.62 31.23 3.73
C GLY A 298 -11.66 32.26 3.26
N ARG A 299 -12.94 31.89 3.36
CA ARG A 299 -14.09 32.77 3.09
C ARG A 299 -14.81 33.21 4.36
N LEU A 300 -14.51 32.66 5.54
CA LEU A 300 -15.15 33.06 6.80
C LEU A 300 -14.32 34.11 7.56
N ARG A 301 -14.96 35.18 8.08
CA ARG A 301 -14.28 36.15 8.94
C ARG A 301 -14.12 35.59 10.35
N ARG A 302 -12.96 35.82 10.97
CA ARG A 302 -12.66 35.29 12.31
C ARG A 302 -11.94 36.35 13.15
N SER A 303 -12.33 36.47 14.41
CA SER A 303 -11.72 37.41 15.37
C SER A 303 -10.52 36.83 16.11
N VAL A 304 -10.48 35.52 16.30
CA VAL A 304 -9.44 34.82 17.06
C VAL A 304 -8.44 34.17 16.11
N ASN A 305 -7.15 34.48 16.27
CA ASN A 305 -6.05 33.87 15.52
C ASN A 305 -6.06 32.33 15.67
N PHE A 306 -5.49 31.62 14.69
CA PHE A 306 -5.36 30.17 14.78
C PHE A 306 -4.62 29.74 16.06
N PRO A 307 -5.21 28.87 16.90
CA PRO A 307 -4.49 28.30 18.03
C PRO A 307 -3.34 27.44 17.49
N MET A 308 -2.10 27.89 17.68
CA MET A 308 -0.90 27.12 17.33
C MET A 308 -0.60 26.12 18.44
N ASN A 309 -1.27 24.98 18.43
CA ASN A 309 -0.81 23.82 19.20
C ASN A 309 -0.17 22.82 18.23
N LEU A 310 1.10 22.45 18.46
CA LEU A 310 1.87 21.55 17.58
C LEU A 310 1.23 20.15 17.47
N ASN A 311 0.44 19.74 18.47
CA ASN A 311 -0.29 18.47 18.46
C ASN A 311 -1.61 18.50 17.67
N SER A 312 -1.93 19.62 16.99
CA SER A 312 -3.21 19.83 16.29
C SER A 312 -3.04 20.16 14.79
N ARG A 313 -2.01 19.59 14.14
CA ARG A 313 -1.70 19.83 12.72
C ARG A 313 -2.88 19.57 11.80
N SER A 314 -3.52 18.40 11.88
CA SER A 314 -4.64 18.04 11.01
C SER A 314 -5.85 18.96 11.19
N TRP A 315 -6.09 19.46 12.41
CA TRP A 315 -7.13 20.43 12.69
C TRP A 315 -6.83 21.78 12.04
N ILE A 316 -5.61 22.31 12.21
CA ILE A 316 -5.22 23.59 11.63
C ILE A 316 -5.43 23.57 10.12
N ILE A 317 -4.99 22.51 9.44
CA ILE A 317 -5.06 22.45 7.99
C ILE A 317 -6.53 22.34 7.52
N ARG A 318 -7.36 21.51 8.17
CA ARG A 318 -8.79 21.35 7.80
C ARG A 318 -9.64 22.58 8.08
N HIS A 319 -9.37 23.30 9.16
CA HIS A 319 -10.16 24.48 9.55
C HIS A 319 -9.56 25.82 9.09
N SER A 320 -8.47 25.78 8.32
CA SER A 320 -7.78 26.99 7.85
C SER A 320 -8.47 27.73 6.72
N MET A 321 -9.07 26.99 5.79
CA MET A 321 -9.64 27.53 4.55
C MET A 321 -11.16 27.26 4.44
N PRO A 322 -11.99 27.59 5.46
CA PRO A 322 -13.43 27.37 5.37
C PRO A 322 -14.01 28.08 4.15
N GLY A 323 -14.83 27.37 3.37
CA GLY A 323 -15.47 27.88 2.15
C GLY A 323 -14.62 27.84 0.88
N ARG A 324 -13.34 27.45 0.96
CA ARG A 324 -12.49 27.15 -0.21
C ARG A 324 -12.14 25.67 -0.22
N LEU A 325 -12.31 25.02 -1.36
CA LEU A 325 -11.93 23.63 -1.55
C LEU A 325 -10.43 23.53 -1.81
N VAL A 326 -9.77 22.52 -1.26
CA VAL A 326 -8.34 22.29 -1.46
C VAL A 326 -8.15 20.97 -2.21
N CYS A 327 -7.50 21.06 -3.37
CA CYS A 327 -7.16 19.93 -4.23
C CYS A 327 -5.65 19.69 -4.18
N ASP A 328 -5.25 18.64 -3.49
CA ASP A 328 -3.84 18.22 -3.42
C ASP A 328 -3.57 17.11 -4.44
N THR A 329 -2.74 17.44 -5.42
CA THR A 329 -2.37 16.50 -6.49
C THR A 329 -1.58 15.30 -5.97
N LYS A 330 -0.81 15.44 -4.87
CA LYS A 330 -0.07 14.32 -4.26
C LYS A 330 -1.01 13.28 -3.66
N ILE A 331 -2.03 13.74 -2.91
CA ILE A 331 -3.05 12.85 -2.32
C ILE A 331 -3.89 12.19 -3.42
N SER A 332 -4.35 12.99 -4.39
CA SER A 332 -5.17 12.50 -5.49
C SER A 332 -4.41 11.47 -6.33
N ALA A 333 -3.12 11.72 -6.63
CA ALA A 333 -2.28 10.77 -7.35
C ALA A 333 -2.07 9.46 -6.56
N ARG A 334 -1.93 9.50 -5.23
CA ARG A 334 -1.83 8.28 -4.39
C ARG A 334 -3.07 7.39 -4.48
N GLU A 335 -4.24 7.99 -4.66
CA GLU A 335 -5.47 7.24 -4.82
C GLU A 335 -5.65 6.68 -6.24
N LEU A 336 -5.22 7.42 -7.26
CA LEU A 336 -5.53 7.15 -8.66
C LEU A 336 -4.43 6.43 -9.44
N VAL A 337 -3.15 6.60 -9.07
CA VAL A 337 -1.99 6.09 -9.81
C VAL A 337 -0.99 5.44 -8.87
N ARG A 338 -0.37 4.36 -9.34
CA ARG A 338 0.77 3.72 -8.67
C ARG A 338 2.07 4.30 -9.23
N SER A 339 2.85 4.96 -8.37
CA SER A 339 4.15 5.53 -8.71
C SER A 339 5.22 5.12 -7.68
N ARG A 340 6.51 5.21 -8.06
CA ARG A 340 7.67 4.96 -7.19
C ARG A 340 7.71 5.98 -6.06
N THR A 341 7.69 7.26 -6.44
CA THR A 341 7.53 8.40 -5.54
C THR A 341 6.31 9.21 -5.97
N TYR A 342 5.75 9.99 -5.04
CA TYR A 342 4.63 10.88 -5.33
C TYR A 342 5.09 12.34 -5.35
N ASN A 343 6.36 12.57 -5.67
CA ASN A 343 6.90 13.91 -5.85
C ASN A 343 6.45 14.48 -7.21
N LEU A 344 6.45 15.80 -7.33
CA LEU A 344 5.90 16.48 -8.50
C LEU A 344 6.60 16.06 -9.81
N SER A 345 7.93 15.97 -9.80
CA SER A 345 8.76 15.62 -10.97
C SER A 345 8.44 14.21 -11.50
N ASP A 346 8.47 13.20 -10.62
CA ASP A 346 8.21 11.80 -10.98
C ASP A 346 6.78 11.61 -11.50
N LEU A 347 5.80 12.23 -10.82
CA LEU A 347 4.40 12.15 -11.25
C LEU A 347 4.17 12.86 -12.59
N ALA A 348 4.76 14.04 -12.78
CA ALA A 348 4.68 14.76 -14.04
C ALA A 348 5.25 13.92 -15.19
N SER A 349 6.41 13.30 -14.97
CA SER A 349 7.06 12.43 -15.97
C SER A 349 6.19 11.21 -16.31
N GLN A 350 5.73 10.47 -15.31
CA GLN A 350 4.93 9.26 -15.52
C GLN A 350 3.58 9.57 -16.18
N VAL A 351 2.86 10.57 -15.68
CA VAL A 351 1.46 10.81 -16.08
C VAL A 351 1.36 11.66 -17.35
N LEU A 352 2.26 12.65 -17.52
CA LEU A 352 2.24 13.55 -18.68
C LEU A 352 3.14 13.07 -19.82
N GLY A 353 4.15 12.23 -19.53
CA GLY A 353 5.08 11.68 -20.54
C GLY A 353 4.49 10.58 -21.41
N GLU A 354 3.54 9.77 -20.91
CA GLU A 354 2.93 8.68 -21.69
C GLU A 354 2.05 9.17 -22.86
N VAL A 355 1.45 10.36 -22.75
CA VAL A 355 0.49 10.92 -23.72
C VAL A 355 1.13 11.19 -25.08
N THR A 356 2.45 11.37 -25.16
CA THR A 356 3.17 11.77 -26.37
C THR A 356 3.73 10.61 -27.18
N SER A 357 3.76 9.40 -26.61
CA SER A 357 4.29 8.20 -27.30
C SER A 357 3.31 7.59 -28.32
N LYS A 358 2.06 8.05 -28.35
CA LYS A 358 1.11 7.75 -29.43
C LYS A 358 1.34 8.72 -30.58
N LYS A 359 2.15 8.29 -31.55
CA LYS A 359 2.43 8.96 -32.83
C LYS A 359 1.15 9.38 -33.57
N ASP A 360 0.97 10.68 -33.76
CA ASP A 360 0.29 11.22 -34.94
C ASP A 360 1.38 11.68 -35.92
N ASP A 361 1.72 10.82 -36.88
CA ASP A 361 2.82 11.00 -37.86
C ASP A 361 2.56 12.09 -38.94
N LYS A 362 1.74 13.12 -38.70
CA LYS A 362 1.34 14.06 -39.79
C LYS A 362 1.31 15.58 -39.50
N SER A 363 1.89 16.09 -38.42
CA SER A 363 2.06 17.55 -38.29
C SER A 363 3.42 17.93 -37.72
N SER A 364 4.29 18.40 -38.60
CA SER A 364 5.57 19.07 -38.34
C SER A 364 5.38 20.47 -37.74
N GLN A 365 4.75 20.53 -36.56
CA GLN A 365 4.89 21.64 -35.62
C GLN A 365 5.22 21.02 -34.26
N ILE A 366 6.51 20.98 -33.95
CA ILE A 366 7.01 20.58 -32.63
C ILE A 366 6.54 21.67 -31.65
N SER A 367 5.39 21.47 -31.02
CA SER A 367 5.03 22.25 -29.83
C SER A 367 6.01 21.83 -28.73
N LEU A 368 7.07 22.62 -28.53
CA LEU A 368 8.02 22.48 -27.44
C LEU A 368 7.24 22.36 -26.12
N LEU A 369 7.34 21.17 -25.51
CA LEU A 369 6.73 20.83 -24.24
C LEU A 369 7.22 21.81 -23.15
N PRO A 370 6.36 22.34 -22.25
CA PRO A 370 6.86 22.96 -21.04
C PRO A 370 7.38 21.85 -20.10
N LYS A 371 8.65 21.49 -20.26
CA LYS A 371 9.41 20.72 -19.26
C LYS A 371 9.50 21.54 -17.96
N ARG A 372 9.67 20.88 -16.81
CA ARG A 372 10.00 21.57 -15.54
C ARG A 372 11.23 22.44 -15.80
N GLN A 373 11.12 23.75 -15.63
CA GLN A 373 12.19 24.68 -15.99
C GLN A 373 13.19 24.78 -14.85
N VAL A 374 14.11 23.83 -14.77
CA VAL A 374 15.16 23.82 -13.75
C VAL A 374 16.26 24.82 -14.14
N PRO A 375 16.64 25.75 -13.24
CA PRO A 375 17.78 26.64 -13.47
C PRO A 375 19.05 25.85 -13.88
N PRO A 376 19.73 26.19 -14.99
CA PRO A 376 20.90 25.44 -15.49
C PRO A 376 22.02 25.27 -14.45
N ILE A 377 22.19 26.24 -13.54
CA ILE A 377 23.15 26.17 -12.44
C ILE A 377 22.89 24.97 -11.49
N LEU A 378 21.63 24.58 -11.31
CA LEU A 378 21.25 23.42 -10.50
C LEU A 378 21.48 22.11 -11.26
N ILE A 379 21.24 22.11 -12.59
CA ILE A 379 21.51 20.95 -13.46
C ILE A 379 23.02 20.65 -13.49
N SER A 380 23.88 21.67 -13.65
CA SER A 380 25.33 21.49 -13.67
C SER A 380 25.88 20.95 -12.34
N ARG A 381 25.30 21.37 -11.19
CA ARG A 381 25.65 20.83 -9.86
C ARG A 381 25.28 19.35 -9.71
N LEU A 382 24.15 18.92 -10.25
CA LEU A 382 23.72 17.52 -10.21
C LEU A 382 24.57 16.61 -11.12
N ASN A 383 25.05 17.17 -12.23
CA ASN A 383 25.81 16.44 -13.26
C ASN A 383 27.32 16.37 -13.01
N GLY A 384 27.81 16.87 -11.89
CA GLY A 384 29.23 16.74 -11.59
C GLY A 384 30.14 17.84 -12.16
N ASN A 385 29.61 18.77 -12.99
CA ASN A 385 30.40 19.52 -13.97
C ASN A 385 30.67 20.99 -13.58
N THR A 386 31.92 21.44 -13.74
CA THR A 386 32.41 22.78 -13.33
C THR A 386 32.36 23.86 -14.42
N LYS A 387 31.90 23.55 -15.64
CA LYS A 387 31.78 24.54 -16.73
C LYS A 387 30.31 24.87 -17.03
N PRO A 388 29.93 26.14 -17.20
CA PRO A 388 28.64 26.50 -17.75
C PRO A 388 28.55 25.94 -19.18
N VAL A 389 27.64 24.99 -19.39
CA VAL A 389 27.33 24.50 -20.74
C VAL A 389 26.58 25.62 -21.45
N CYS A 390 27.14 26.10 -22.56
CA CYS A 390 26.50 27.06 -23.44
C CYS A 390 25.23 26.44 -24.07
N ASP A 391 24.22 27.28 -24.30
CA ASP A 391 22.80 26.93 -24.58
C ASP A 391 22.53 25.92 -25.73
N ASN A 392 23.52 25.49 -26.51
CA ASN A 392 23.31 24.71 -27.73
C ASN A 392 23.53 23.18 -27.62
N ASP A 393 24.10 22.66 -26.53
CA ASP A 393 24.44 21.21 -26.41
C ASP A 393 23.48 20.41 -25.48
N LEU A 394 22.30 20.96 -25.16
CA LEU A 394 21.28 20.33 -24.31
C LEU A 394 20.50 19.18 -24.99
N SER A 395 20.74 18.90 -26.27
CA SER A 395 19.99 17.89 -27.03
C SER A 395 20.59 16.47 -26.99
N ILE A 396 21.80 16.30 -26.43
CA ILE A 396 22.56 15.02 -26.49
C ILE A 396 22.81 14.40 -25.09
N LEU A 397 22.51 15.09 -23.99
CA LEU A 397 22.72 14.56 -22.64
C LEU A 397 21.48 13.79 -22.14
N GLY A 398 21.68 12.49 -21.93
CA GLY A 398 20.64 11.48 -21.80
C GLY A 398 19.63 11.64 -20.64
N PHE A 399 18.51 10.94 -20.86
CA PHE A 399 17.27 10.74 -20.10
C PHE A 399 17.36 10.54 -18.55
N GLY A 400 18.52 10.65 -17.91
CA GLY A 400 18.71 10.26 -16.50
C GLY A 400 18.81 11.40 -15.47
N ALA A 401 19.25 12.60 -15.85
CA ALA A 401 19.54 13.68 -14.89
C ALA A 401 18.46 14.76 -14.78
N GLU A 402 17.54 14.85 -15.75
CA GLU A 402 16.48 15.88 -15.81
C GLU A 402 15.36 15.69 -14.76
N LEU A 403 15.44 14.66 -13.91
CA LEU A 403 14.31 14.14 -13.12
C LEU A 403 14.55 14.04 -11.61
N ALA A 404 15.69 14.48 -11.09
CA ALA A 404 15.88 14.57 -9.64
C ALA A 404 14.82 15.50 -9.02
N ASP A 405 14.29 15.15 -7.85
CA ASP A 405 13.43 16.05 -7.08
C ASP A 405 14.29 17.18 -6.50
N ILE A 406 14.56 18.19 -7.33
CA ILE A 406 15.32 19.37 -6.93
C ILE A 406 14.44 20.19 -6.01
N GLU A 407 14.61 19.97 -4.71
CA GLU A 407 14.25 20.94 -3.70
C GLU A 407 15.36 21.98 -3.64
N ILE A 408 15.02 23.21 -4.01
CA ILE A 408 15.94 24.34 -3.91
C ILE A 408 16.19 24.59 -2.43
N ASP A 409 17.40 24.31 -1.96
CA ASP A 409 17.76 24.53 -0.56
C ASP A 409 18.04 26.03 -0.27
N SER A 410 18.31 26.36 0.99
CA SER A 410 18.57 27.75 1.39
C SER A 410 19.86 28.33 0.75
N ALA A 411 20.85 27.50 0.44
CA ALA A 411 22.09 27.93 -0.18
C ALA A 411 21.89 28.19 -1.67
N ASP A 412 21.16 27.31 -2.37
CA ASP A 412 20.72 27.46 -3.75
C ASP A 412 19.86 28.71 -3.92
N LEU A 413 18.89 28.94 -3.01
CA LEU A 413 18.07 30.15 -3.01
C LEU A 413 18.95 31.41 -2.90
N ARG A 414 19.92 31.44 -1.97
CA ARG A 414 20.83 32.59 -1.85
C ARG A 414 21.61 32.84 -3.14
N CYS A 415 22.13 31.78 -3.78
CA CYS A 415 22.81 31.90 -5.08
C CYS A 415 21.87 32.43 -6.17
N LEU A 416 20.61 32.00 -6.20
CA LEU A 416 19.64 32.45 -7.19
C LEU A 416 19.23 33.93 -6.99
N PHE A 417 19.40 34.46 -5.78
CA PHE A 417 19.19 35.89 -5.48
C PHE A 417 20.39 36.79 -5.79
N SER A 418 21.53 36.21 -6.20
CA SER A 418 22.75 36.98 -6.49
C SER A 418 22.64 37.85 -7.75
N ASN A 419 21.82 37.47 -8.73
CA ASN A 419 21.65 38.18 -10.00
C ASN A 419 20.17 38.18 -10.44
N SER A 420 19.71 39.25 -11.09
CA SER A 420 18.35 39.40 -11.61
C SER A 420 17.97 38.29 -12.62
N ASP A 421 18.90 37.82 -13.44
CA ASP A 421 18.65 36.71 -14.37
C ASP A 421 18.37 35.40 -13.64
N LEU A 422 19.05 35.16 -12.51
CA LEU A 422 18.85 33.96 -11.69
C LEU A 422 17.53 34.06 -10.89
N VAL A 423 17.15 35.26 -10.46
CA VAL A 423 15.83 35.51 -9.86
C VAL A 423 14.72 35.25 -10.88
N ARG A 424 14.91 35.66 -12.15
CA ARG A 424 13.98 35.33 -13.23
C ARG A 424 13.85 33.82 -13.43
N GLN A 425 14.97 33.08 -13.46
CA GLN A 425 14.95 31.61 -13.55
C GLN A 425 14.23 30.96 -12.37
N LEU A 426 14.36 31.50 -11.16
CA LEU A 426 13.61 31.03 -9.98
C LEU A 426 12.10 31.27 -10.12
N ILE A 427 11.69 32.42 -10.66
CA ILE A 427 10.29 32.73 -10.94
C ILE A 427 9.73 31.75 -11.98
N ASP A 428 10.45 31.58 -13.10
CA ASP A 428 10.10 30.67 -14.19
C ASP A 428 9.97 29.21 -13.70
N PHE A 429 10.89 28.77 -12.84
CA PHE A 429 10.81 27.47 -12.16
C PHE A 429 9.52 27.31 -11.35
N CYS A 430 9.21 28.26 -10.48
CA CYS A 430 8.01 28.20 -9.62
C CYS A 430 6.70 28.24 -10.43
N LEU A 431 6.68 29.03 -11.51
CA LEU A 431 5.56 29.08 -12.46
C LEU A 431 5.40 27.73 -13.17
N SER A 432 6.50 27.10 -13.57
CA SER A 432 6.48 25.77 -14.21
C SER A 432 5.92 24.69 -13.26
N ASP A 433 6.29 24.69 -11.98
CA ASP A 433 5.76 23.76 -10.97
C ASP A 433 4.24 23.92 -10.81
N ALA A 434 3.75 25.17 -10.65
CA ALA A 434 2.32 25.44 -10.52
C ALA A 434 1.53 25.05 -11.79
N HIS A 435 2.14 25.20 -12.97
CA HIS A 435 1.56 24.76 -14.24
C HIS A 435 1.49 23.21 -14.33
N LEU A 436 2.55 22.51 -13.92
CA LEU A 436 2.58 21.04 -13.89
C LEU A 436 1.50 20.49 -12.97
N VAL A 437 1.29 21.10 -11.81
CA VAL A 437 0.22 20.75 -10.88
C VAL A 437 -1.17 20.86 -11.53
N LEU A 438 -1.45 21.93 -12.26
CA LEU A 438 -2.71 22.09 -12.99
C LEU A 438 -2.88 21.01 -14.06
N ARG A 439 -1.83 20.74 -14.84
CA ARG A 439 -1.86 19.70 -15.87
C ARG A 439 -2.06 18.31 -15.29
N LEU A 440 -1.41 18.00 -14.17
CA LEU A 440 -1.60 16.74 -13.45
C LEU A 440 -3.03 16.59 -12.95
N CYS A 441 -3.57 17.62 -12.29
CA CYS A 441 -4.96 17.63 -11.83
C CYS A 441 -5.94 17.38 -12.98
N HIS A 442 -5.69 17.97 -14.14
CA HIS A 442 -6.48 17.75 -15.35
C HIS A 442 -6.30 16.33 -15.91
N GLN A 443 -5.08 15.87 -16.13
CA GLN A 443 -4.83 14.58 -16.77
C GLN A 443 -5.38 13.41 -15.96
N LEU A 444 -5.31 13.53 -14.62
CA LEU A 444 -5.89 12.56 -13.69
C LEU A 444 -7.42 12.70 -13.53
N GLN A 445 -8.04 13.73 -14.12
CA GLN A 445 -9.47 14.03 -13.99
C GLN A 445 -9.93 14.11 -12.52
N VAL A 446 -9.11 14.70 -11.66
CA VAL A 446 -9.33 14.71 -10.20
C VAL A 446 -10.67 15.35 -9.83
N LEU A 447 -10.94 16.57 -10.32
CA LEU A 447 -12.14 17.31 -9.95
C LEU A 447 -13.42 16.65 -10.49
N PRO A 448 -13.53 16.29 -11.80
CA PRO A 448 -14.71 15.59 -12.30
C PRO A 448 -14.98 14.27 -11.56
N LEU A 449 -13.92 13.50 -11.27
CA LEU A 449 -14.06 12.24 -10.55
C LEU A 449 -14.53 12.46 -9.10
N ALA A 450 -13.94 13.43 -8.39
CA ALA A 450 -14.35 13.77 -7.04
C ALA A 450 -15.80 14.25 -6.98
N MET A 451 -16.25 15.05 -7.96
CA MET A 451 -17.66 15.47 -8.06
C MET A 451 -18.58 14.27 -8.26
N GLN A 452 -18.28 13.36 -9.18
CA GLN A 452 -19.10 12.16 -9.41
C GLN A 452 -19.17 11.25 -8.18
N ILE A 453 -18.03 10.98 -7.54
CA ILE A 453 -17.97 10.20 -6.29
C ILE A 453 -18.84 10.85 -5.21
N THR A 454 -18.72 12.16 -5.04
CA THR A 454 -19.48 12.92 -4.03
C THR A 454 -20.98 12.88 -4.32
N SER A 455 -21.38 12.97 -5.59
CA SER A 455 -22.80 12.85 -5.99
C SER A 455 -23.37 11.44 -5.86
N ILE A 456 -22.53 10.40 -5.96
CA ILE A 456 -22.95 9.01 -5.76
C ILE A 456 -23.12 8.72 -4.27
N CYS A 457 -22.12 9.09 -3.46
CA CYS A 457 -22.04 8.77 -2.04
C CYS A 457 -22.86 9.73 -1.15
N GLY A 458 -22.97 10.99 -1.56
CA GLY A 458 -23.72 12.01 -0.83
C GLY A 458 -23.02 12.59 0.39
N ASN A 459 -21.69 12.57 0.40
CA ASN A 459 -20.86 13.32 1.35
C ASN A 459 -20.56 14.75 0.82
N VAL A 460 -19.62 15.44 1.47
CA VAL A 460 -19.17 16.80 1.08
C VAL A 460 -17.94 16.71 0.17
N LEU A 461 -17.88 17.55 -0.88
CA LEU A 461 -16.81 17.52 -1.89
C LEU A 461 -15.41 17.76 -1.31
N SER A 462 -15.28 18.63 -0.29
CA SER A 462 -14.01 18.87 0.40
C SER A 462 -13.42 17.58 0.99
N ARG A 463 -14.27 16.75 1.61
CA ARG A 463 -13.88 15.47 2.23
C ARG A 463 -13.48 14.44 1.19
N THR A 464 -14.17 14.42 0.05
CA THR A 464 -13.77 13.56 -1.09
C THR A 464 -12.37 13.92 -1.59
N LEU A 465 -12.04 15.21 -1.71
CA LEU A 465 -10.71 15.69 -2.15
C LEU A 465 -9.60 15.46 -1.11
N SER A 466 -9.94 15.32 0.17
CA SER A 466 -8.98 14.99 1.24
C SER A 466 -8.58 13.50 1.30
N GLY A 467 -9.25 12.60 0.56
CA GLY A 467 -8.77 11.22 0.34
C GLY A 467 -9.31 10.13 1.30
N GLY A 468 -10.52 10.27 1.86
CA GLY A 468 -11.14 9.27 2.75
C GLY A 468 -12.13 8.34 2.05
N ARG A 469 -11.80 7.06 1.87
CA ARG A 469 -12.73 6.06 1.30
C ARG A 469 -13.82 5.63 2.28
N ALA A 470 -13.49 5.51 3.56
CA ALA A 470 -14.45 5.07 4.59
C ALA A 470 -15.60 6.08 4.74
N GLU A 471 -15.28 7.37 4.82
CA GLU A 471 -16.26 8.46 4.96
C GLU A 471 -17.24 8.54 3.77
N ARG A 472 -16.76 8.24 2.55
CA ARG A 472 -17.61 8.20 1.35
C ARG A 472 -18.68 7.12 1.47
N ASN A 473 -18.30 5.90 1.85
CA ASN A 473 -19.26 4.81 1.99
C ASN A 473 -20.13 4.95 3.23
N GLU A 474 -19.62 5.56 4.30
CA GLU A 474 -20.43 5.94 5.45
C GLU A 474 -21.59 6.83 5.03
N ALA A 475 -21.32 7.92 4.30
CA ALA A 475 -22.38 8.80 3.80
C ALA A 475 -23.37 8.06 2.89
N LEU A 476 -22.87 7.16 2.02
CA LEU A 476 -23.72 6.35 1.15
C LEU A 476 -24.72 5.52 1.97
N LEU A 477 -24.26 4.85 3.03
CA LEU A 477 -25.09 4.04 3.90
C LEU A 477 -26.00 4.90 4.79
N LEU A 478 -25.53 6.04 5.31
CA LEU A 478 -26.36 6.98 6.07
C LEU A 478 -27.58 7.43 5.26
N HIS A 479 -27.37 7.83 4.00
CA HIS A 479 -28.48 8.18 3.09
C HIS A 479 -29.44 7.01 2.89
N ALA A 480 -28.92 5.81 2.62
CA ALA A 480 -29.74 4.64 2.35
C ALA A 480 -30.60 4.21 3.55
N PHE A 481 -29.99 4.09 4.74
CA PHE A 481 -30.70 3.69 5.97
C PHE A 481 -31.70 4.75 6.44
N THR A 482 -31.33 6.03 6.39
CA THR A 482 -32.23 7.13 6.79
C THR A 482 -33.46 7.20 5.88
N GLN A 483 -33.30 7.01 4.57
CA GLN A 483 -34.41 7.00 3.60
C GLN A 483 -35.42 5.86 3.85
N HIS A 484 -34.99 4.75 4.45
CA HIS A 484 -35.85 3.60 4.77
C HIS A 484 -36.30 3.59 6.25
N GLY A 485 -36.14 4.70 6.98
CA GLY A 485 -36.65 4.85 8.34
C GLY A 485 -35.83 4.14 9.42
N TYR A 486 -34.56 3.80 9.16
CA TYR A 486 -33.67 3.23 10.17
C TYR A 486 -33.04 4.31 11.05
N ILE A 487 -32.83 3.97 12.33
CA ILE A 487 -31.91 4.68 13.22
C ILE A 487 -30.50 4.19 12.89
N VAL A 488 -29.64 5.10 12.46
CA VAL A 488 -28.24 4.80 12.14
C VAL A 488 -27.39 4.77 13.42
N PRO A 489 -26.26 4.04 13.45
CA PRO A 489 -25.34 4.06 14.59
C PRO A 489 -24.88 5.48 14.87
N ASP A 490 -24.53 5.82 16.11
CA ASP A 490 -23.94 7.13 16.43
C ASP A 490 -22.47 7.19 15.96
N PRO A 491 -21.94 8.37 15.59
CA PRO A 491 -20.52 8.53 15.31
C PRO A 491 -19.66 8.00 16.48
N PRO A 492 -18.60 7.22 16.22
CA PRO A 492 -17.78 6.64 17.28
C PRO A 492 -17.10 7.73 18.12
N VAL A 493 -17.31 7.70 19.44
CA VAL A 493 -16.72 8.67 20.39
C VAL A 493 -15.26 8.28 20.67
N SER A 494 -14.31 9.18 20.43
CA SER A 494 -12.93 8.98 20.86
C SER A 494 -12.85 9.21 22.37
N HIS A 495 -12.50 8.19 23.16
CA HIS A 495 -12.30 8.34 24.60
C HIS A 495 -11.08 9.25 24.86
N ARG A 496 -11.30 10.57 24.94
CA ARG A 496 -10.38 11.54 25.55
C ARG A 496 -10.98 12.05 26.85
N GLY A 497 -10.14 12.16 27.88
CA GLY A 497 -10.54 12.48 29.26
C GLY A 497 -11.21 13.85 29.45
N PRO A 498 -11.68 14.17 30.67
CA PRO A 498 -12.79 15.12 30.92
C PRO A 498 -12.49 16.62 30.76
N HIS A 499 -11.35 17.03 30.18
CA HIS A 499 -10.90 18.42 30.17
C HIS A 499 -10.37 18.94 28.83
N SER A 500 -11.05 18.64 27.72
CA SER A 500 -10.91 19.45 26.50
C SER A 500 -12.22 20.17 26.18
N ASN A 501 -12.15 21.50 26.08
CA ASN A 501 -13.27 22.36 25.73
C ASN A 501 -14.01 21.87 24.47
N ARG A 502 -15.34 21.82 24.61
CA ARG A 502 -16.34 21.55 23.58
C ARG A 502 -16.14 22.48 22.38
N HIS A 503 -15.99 21.91 21.19
CA HIS A 503 -16.71 22.25 19.96
C HIS A 503 -16.12 21.43 18.78
N ASP A 504 -17.01 20.71 18.09
CA ASP A 504 -16.85 20.11 16.76
C ASP A 504 -16.18 18.72 16.67
N GLU A 505 -16.92 17.68 17.08
CA GLU A 505 -16.61 16.26 16.83
C GLU A 505 -17.30 15.77 15.54
N TRP A 506 -16.73 16.15 14.39
CA TRP A 506 -16.82 15.40 13.11
C TRP A 506 -15.42 15.10 12.54
N ASP A 507 -14.36 15.51 13.25
CA ASP A 507 -13.07 15.83 12.62
C ASP A 507 -11.90 14.88 12.94
N GLY A 508 -12.15 13.73 13.56
CA GLY A 508 -11.08 12.90 14.14
C GLY A 508 -10.65 11.61 13.42
N ILE A 509 -11.36 11.13 12.38
CA ILE A 509 -11.20 9.69 12.02
C ILE A 509 -9.93 9.38 11.19
N GLN A 510 -9.36 10.35 10.46
CA GLN A 510 -8.38 9.98 9.43
C GLN A 510 -6.91 10.00 9.85
N ASP A 511 -6.50 10.84 10.80
CA ASP A 511 -5.08 10.97 11.18
C ASP A 511 -4.76 10.50 12.59
N GLN A 512 -5.73 10.47 13.53
CA GLN A 512 -5.44 10.08 14.92
C GLN A 512 -5.43 8.58 15.17
N ALA A 513 -5.87 7.76 14.21
CA ALA A 513 -5.58 6.32 14.23
C ALA A 513 -4.07 6.02 14.07
N ILE A 514 -3.24 7.03 13.76
CA ILE A 514 -1.78 6.92 13.77
C ILE A 514 -1.19 7.33 15.13
N GLU A 515 -1.87 8.15 15.95
CA GLU A 515 -1.26 8.78 17.14
C GLU A 515 -1.80 8.34 18.51
N GLU A 516 -2.94 7.66 18.64
CA GLU A 516 -3.37 7.14 19.94
C GLU A 516 -3.43 5.60 19.96
N THR A 517 -2.54 5.01 20.77
CA THR A 517 -2.12 3.60 20.88
C THR A 517 -1.05 3.16 19.87
N GLY A 518 0.23 3.35 20.24
CA GLY A 518 1.43 3.01 19.47
C GLY A 518 1.59 1.52 19.14
N THR A 519 0.78 1.00 18.23
CA THR A 519 0.92 -0.35 17.67
C THR A 519 0.99 -0.25 16.14
N GLY A 520 1.81 -1.10 15.51
CA GLY A 520 1.88 -1.19 14.04
C GLY A 520 0.53 -1.54 13.40
N ARG A 521 0.50 -1.72 12.07
CA ARG A 521 -0.68 -2.25 11.34
C ARG A 521 -1.34 -3.34 12.20
N ARG A 522 -2.54 -3.04 12.73
CA ARG A 522 -3.26 -3.95 13.64
C ARG A 522 -3.36 -5.34 12.98
N LYS A 523 -3.12 -6.38 13.78
CA LYS A 523 -3.38 -7.80 13.48
C LYS A 523 -4.72 -7.88 12.70
N PRO A 524 -4.80 -8.50 11.51
CA PRO A 524 -6.08 -8.69 10.82
C PRO A 524 -7.07 -9.32 11.79
N ALA A 525 -8.20 -8.65 11.98
CA ALA A 525 -9.23 -9.06 12.92
C ALA A 525 -10.03 -10.28 12.43
N TYR A 526 -9.85 -10.68 11.17
CA TYR A 526 -10.52 -11.81 10.53
C TYR A 526 -9.70 -12.31 9.32
N THR A 527 -10.00 -13.53 8.86
CA THR A 527 -9.31 -14.17 7.73
C THR A 527 -9.68 -13.49 6.40
N GLY A 528 -8.67 -13.14 5.61
CA GLY A 528 -8.84 -12.48 4.31
C GLY A 528 -9.17 -13.41 3.14
N GLY A 529 -8.86 -12.97 1.92
CA GLY A 529 -8.97 -13.77 0.71
C GLY A 529 -7.97 -14.93 0.66
N LEU A 530 -8.31 -15.95 -0.12
CA LEU A 530 -7.46 -17.13 -0.33
C LEU A 530 -6.45 -16.86 -1.45
N VAL A 531 -5.22 -17.35 -1.28
CA VAL A 531 -4.20 -17.37 -2.33
C VAL A 531 -3.69 -18.80 -2.45
N LEU A 532 -3.96 -19.42 -3.59
CA LEU A 532 -3.54 -20.79 -3.89
C LEU A 532 -2.01 -20.86 -3.95
N GLU A 533 -1.44 -22.01 -3.62
CA GLU A 533 -0.01 -22.24 -3.80
C GLU A 533 0.31 -22.26 -5.30
N PRO A 534 1.26 -21.43 -5.77
CA PRO A 534 1.63 -21.39 -7.18
C PRO A 534 2.45 -22.63 -7.54
N LYS A 535 2.11 -23.25 -8.68
CA LYS A 535 3.00 -24.19 -9.36
C LYS A 535 4.15 -23.41 -10.01
N LYS A 536 5.24 -23.21 -9.26
CA LYS A 536 6.40 -22.40 -9.67
C LYS A 536 6.99 -22.98 -10.95
N GLY A 537 7.31 -22.11 -11.91
CA GLY A 537 7.86 -22.56 -13.20
C GLY A 537 7.78 -21.52 -14.29
N PHE A 538 8.41 -21.86 -15.41
CA PHE A 538 8.27 -21.14 -16.68
C PHE A 538 7.29 -21.87 -17.58
N TYR A 539 6.28 -21.15 -18.06
CA TYR A 539 5.23 -21.64 -18.94
C TYR A 539 5.37 -20.96 -20.30
N ASP A 540 5.58 -21.76 -21.34
CA ASP A 540 5.78 -21.35 -22.74
C ASP A 540 4.52 -21.53 -23.61
N LYS A 541 3.43 -21.98 -23.00
CA LYS A 541 2.11 -22.17 -23.61
C LYS A 541 1.10 -21.15 -23.07
N TYR A 542 -0.03 -21.00 -23.76
CA TYR A 542 -1.04 -20.02 -23.36
C TYR A 542 -1.62 -20.32 -21.97
N ILE A 543 -1.57 -19.32 -21.09
CA ILE A 543 -2.22 -19.34 -19.77
C ILE A 543 -3.46 -18.45 -19.82
N LEU A 544 -4.60 -18.97 -19.39
CA LEU A 544 -5.83 -18.20 -19.23
C LEU A 544 -5.86 -17.56 -17.84
N LEU A 545 -6.14 -16.26 -17.80
CA LEU A 545 -6.47 -15.55 -16.57
C LEU A 545 -7.99 -15.31 -16.54
N LEU A 546 -8.66 -16.02 -15.64
CA LEU A 546 -10.10 -15.87 -15.40
C LEU A 546 -10.30 -15.15 -14.06
N ASP A 547 -11.19 -14.15 -14.02
CA ASP A 547 -11.40 -13.29 -12.86
C ASP A 547 -12.90 -13.07 -12.60
N PHE A 548 -13.30 -13.04 -11.33
CA PHE A 548 -14.67 -12.74 -10.94
C PHE A 548 -14.94 -11.24 -10.98
N ASN A 549 -15.99 -10.84 -11.72
CA ASN A 549 -16.39 -9.45 -11.83
C ASN A 549 -16.83 -8.87 -10.47
N SER A 550 -15.96 -8.08 -9.84
CA SER A 550 -16.21 -7.46 -8.53
C SER A 550 -16.64 -8.50 -7.47
N LEU A 551 -15.79 -9.51 -7.20
CA LEU A 551 -16.09 -10.65 -6.33
C LEU A 551 -16.88 -10.30 -5.06
N TYR A 552 -16.33 -9.47 -4.16
CA TYR A 552 -17.01 -9.19 -2.88
C TYR A 552 -18.35 -8.45 -3.02
N PRO A 553 -18.48 -7.37 -3.82
CA PRO A 553 -19.78 -6.79 -4.14
C PRO A 553 -20.79 -7.80 -4.73
N SER A 554 -20.33 -8.74 -5.55
CA SER A 554 -21.17 -9.77 -6.15
C SER A 554 -21.58 -10.83 -5.13
N ILE A 555 -20.69 -11.27 -4.23
CA ILE A 555 -21.01 -12.16 -3.10
C ILE A 555 -22.07 -11.55 -2.18
N ILE A 556 -21.94 -10.27 -1.86
CA ILE A 556 -22.93 -9.57 -1.02
C ILE A 556 -24.32 -9.63 -1.67
N GLN A 557 -24.42 -9.52 -2.99
CA GLN A 557 -25.69 -9.61 -3.72
C GLN A 557 -26.19 -11.05 -3.90
N GLU A 558 -25.30 -11.99 -4.20
CA GLU A 558 -25.61 -13.40 -4.44
C GLU A 558 -26.26 -14.03 -3.21
N PHE A 559 -25.62 -13.85 -2.05
CA PHE A 559 -26.01 -14.44 -0.78
C PHE A 559 -26.82 -13.48 0.12
N ASN A 560 -27.30 -12.36 -0.42
CA ASN A 560 -28.11 -11.35 0.28
C ASN A 560 -27.52 -10.91 1.65
N ILE A 561 -26.22 -10.60 1.71
CA ILE A 561 -25.53 -10.30 2.96
C ILE A 561 -25.77 -8.85 3.38
N CYS A 562 -26.45 -8.63 4.50
CA CYS A 562 -26.76 -7.29 5.01
C CYS A 562 -26.86 -7.30 6.53
N PHE A 563 -26.74 -6.11 7.13
CA PHE A 563 -27.11 -5.82 8.51
C PHE A 563 -28.54 -6.30 8.86
N THR A 564 -29.45 -6.28 7.87
CA THR A 564 -30.88 -6.59 8.06
C THR A 564 -31.25 -8.04 7.75
N THR A 565 -30.34 -8.85 7.22
CA THR A 565 -30.64 -10.21 6.70
C THR A 565 -29.85 -11.31 7.38
N VAL A 566 -28.71 -10.97 8.00
CA VAL A 566 -27.85 -11.88 8.76
C VAL A 566 -28.14 -11.73 10.25
N ASP A 567 -27.97 -12.82 11.03
CA ASP A 567 -28.18 -12.80 12.48
C ASP A 567 -27.35 -11.71 13.18
N ARG A 568 -27.98 -11.02 14.14
CA ARG A 568 -27.40 -9.89 14.87
C ARG A 568 -26.18 -10.29 15.69
N ASP A 569 -26.09 -11.54 16.11
CA ASP A 569 -24.92 -12.08 16.81
C ASP A 569 -23.64 -12.06 15.92
N LEU A 570 -23.79 -12.11 14.58
CA LEU A 570 -22.68 -11.93 13.62
C LEU A 570 -22.38 -10.45 13.31
N VAL A 571 -23.32 -9.55 13.59
CA VAL A 571 -23.17 -8.10 13.37
C VAL A 571 -22.53 -7.45 14.60
N ALA A 572 -22.88 -7.90 15.81
CA ALA A 572 -22.37 -7.39 17.07
C ALA A 572 -20.85 -7.61 17.21
N THR A 573 -20.14 -6.56 17.62
CA THR A 573 -18.67 -6.54 17.78
C THR A 573 -18.19 -6.87 19.20
N THR A 574 -19.08 -7.35 20.08
CA THR A 574 -18.76 -7.52 21.50
C THR A 574 -17.76 -8.65 21.73
N SER A 575 -16.64 -8.27 22.35
CA SER A 575 -15.61 -9.11 22.96
C SER A 575 -16.11 -9.88 24.17
N SER A 576 -17.23 -10.60 24.05
CA SER A 576 -17.73 -11.49 25.10
C SER A 576 -17.44 -12.93 24.73
N ASP A 577 -16.93 -13.68 25.69
CA ASP A 577 -16.52 -15.10 25.70
C ASP A 577 -17.61 -16.13 25.31
N LYS A 578 -18.52 -15.79 24.37
CA LYS A 578 -19.46 -16.74 23.78
C LYS A 578 -18.77 -17.44 22.63
N GLU A 579 -18.89 -18.77 22.59
CA GLU A 579 -18.31 -19.57 21.50
C GLU A 579 -18.74 -19.01 20.14
N PRO A 580 -17.80 -18.77 19.21
CA PRO A 580 -18.13 -18.24 17.90
C PRO A 580 -19.08 -19.23 17.22
N LEU A 581 -20.20 -18.73 16.69
CA LEU A 581 -21.00 -19.48 15.73
C LEU A 581 -20.05 -20.05 14.67
N ASP A 582 -20.20 -21.34 14.34
CA ASP A 582 -19.35 -22.02 13.38
C ASP A 582 -19.55 -21.42 11.98
N LEU A 583 -18.72 -20.44 11.64
CA LEU A 583 -18.77 -19.68 10.40
C LEU A 583 -18.61 -20.60 9.19
N ASP A 584 -17.85 -21.68 9.33
CA ASP A 584 -17.65 -22.66 8.25
C ASP A 584 -18.94 -23.42 7.97
N THR A 585 -19.69 -23.81 9.01
CA THR A 585 -21.03 -24.40 8.85
C THR A 585 -22.00 -23.44 8.13
N ILE A 586 -21.97 -22.14 8.45
CA ILE A 586 -22.81 -21.14 7.75
C ILE A 586 -22.42 -21.03 6.27
N VAL A 587 -21.12 -20.94 5.98
CA VAL A 587 -20.59 -20.84 4.61
C VAL A 587 -21.01 -22.07 3.78
N THR A 588 -20.83 -23.28 4.31
CA THR A 588 -21.21 -24.52 3.64
C THR A 588 -22.72 -24.59 3.39
N THR A 589 -23.54 -24.18 4.36
CA THR A 589 -25.01 -24.19 4.23
C THR A 589 -25.48 -23.21 3.15
N LEU A 590 -24.92 -21.99 3.10
CA LEU A 590 -25.27 -20.99 2.09
C LEU A 590 -24.90 -21.42 0.67
N LEU A 591 -23.74 -22.05 0.51
CA LEU A 591 -23.31 -22.59 -0.79
C LEU A 591 -24.21 -23.72 -1.27
N ALA A 592 -24.54 -24.67 -0.39
CA ALA A 592 -25.46 -25.77 -0.73
C ALA A 592 -26.84 -25.25 -1.17
N THR A 593 -27.31 -24.16 -0.55
CA THR A 593 -28.59 -23.51 -0.91
C THR A 593 -28.55 -22.93 -2.32
N VAL A 594 -27.46 -22.25 -2.70
CA VAL A 594 -27.31 -21.67 -4.05
C VAL A 594 -27.10 -22.73 -5.13
N HIS A 595 -26.38 -23.81 -4.81
CA HIS A 595 -26.14 -24.92 -5.74
C HIS A 595 -27.35 -25.86 -5.92
N GLY A 596 -28.41 -25.72 -5.11
CA GLY A 596 -29.66 -26.49 -5.26
C GLY A 596 -29.61 -27.91 -4.66
N ASP A 597 -28.58 -28.24 -3.86
CA ASP A 597 -28.38 -29.54 -3.23
C ASP A 597 -29.31 -29.73 -2.01
N SER A 598 -30.61 -29.88 -2.30
CA SER A 598 -31.67 -29.96 -1.28
C SER A 598 -31.67 -31.28 -0.49
N ASN A 599 -30.84 -32.27 -0.86
CA ASN A 599 -30.87 -33.63 -0.29
C ASN A 599 -29.95 -33.85 0.92
N ASN A 600 -29.12 -32.88 1.31
CA ASN A 600 -28.23 -32.98 2.49
C ASN A 600 -28.54 -31.95 3.59
N LEU A 601 -29.73 -31.34 3.56
CA LEU A 601 -30.16 -30.41 4.61
C LEU A 601 -30.60 -31.17 5.87
N SER A 602 -29.67 -31.88 6.53
CA SER A 602 -29.88 -32.25 7.93
C SER A 602 -29.88 -30.94 8.73
N VAL A 603 -31.09 -30.43 8.97
CA VAL A 603 -31.38 -29.31 9.85
C VAL A 603 -30.51 -29.43 11.09
N VAL A 604 -29.47 -28.59 11.21
CA VAL A 604 -28.70 -28.45 12.43
C VAL A 604 -29.65 -27.79 13.44
N LYS A 605 -30.41 -28.62 14.14
CA LYS A 605 -31.10 -28.23 15.37
C LYS A 605 -30.00 -28.03 16.41
N SER A 606 -29.64 -26.78 16.69
CA SER A 606 -29.05 -26.47 17.99
C SER A 606 -30.18 -26.54 19.03
N ASP A 607 -29.87 -26.96 20.26
CA ASP A 607 -30.82 -27.13 21.38
C ASP A 607 -31.46 -25.82 21.89
N ASN A 608 -31.45 -24.76 21.10
CA ASN A 608 -32.27 -23.56 21.29
C ASN A 608 -32.96 -23.25 19.96
N ASP A 609 -34.28 -23.04 19.99
CA ASP A 609 -35.22 -22.81 18.87
C ASP A 609 -34.89 -21.66 17.87
N LYS A 610 -33.64 -21.19 17.76
CA LYS A 610 -33.20 -20.26 16.71
C LYS A 610 -32.96 -21.03 15.40
N LYS A 611 -34.01 -21.20 14.58
CA LYS A 611 -33.85 -21.51 13.15
C LYS A 611 -32.89 -20.48 12.53
N ILE A 612 -31.73 -20.92 12.02
CA ILE A 612 -30.87 -20.09 11.17
C ILE A 612 -31.70 -19.73 9.93
N ARG A 613 -32.22 -18.49 9.87
CA ARG A 613 -32.95 -17.99 8.70
C ARG A 613 -31.93 -17.69 7.61
N LEU A 614 -31.95 -18.45 6.54
CA LEU A 614 -31.02 -18.25 5.43
C LEU A 614 -31.37 -16.92 4.73
N PRO A 615 -30.38 -16.03 4.47
CA PRO A 615 -30.62 -14.72 3.84
C PRO A 615 -31.17 -14.80 2.40
N VAL A 616 -30.97 -15.93 1.71
CA VAL A 616 -31.29 -16.08 0.27
C VAL A 616 -32.80 -16.11 0.00
N ASP A 617 -33.61 -16.55 0.96
CA ASP A 617 -35.07 -16.66 0.86
C ASP A 617 -35.81 -15.36 1.27
N GLN A 618 -35.07 -14.32 1.67
CA GLN A 618 -35.62 -13.06 2.16
C GLN A 618 -35.65 -11.98 1.06
N GLU A 619 -36.41 -10.91 1.32
CA GLU A 619 -36.29 -9.71 0.50
C GLU A 619 -34.84 -9.17 0.51
N PRO A 620 -34.36 -8.59 -0.60
CA PRO A 620 -33.01 -8.06 -0.66
C PRO A 620 -32.77 -7.01 0.43
N GLY A 621 -31.74 -7.22 1.26
CA GLY A 621 -31.33 -6.24 2.27
C GLY A 621 -30.85 -4.92 1.64
N LEU A 622 -30.80 -3.85 2.45
CA LEU A 622 -30.43 -2.51 1.98
C LEU A 622 -29.02 -2.45 1.37
N LEU A 623 -28.07 -3.17 1.96
CA LEU A 623 -26.68 -3.19 1.48
C LEU A 623 -26.56 -3.85 0.09
N PRO A 624 -27.08 -5.08 -0.14
CA PRO A 624 -27.21 -5.66 -1.47
C PRO A 624 -27.94 -4.76 -2.48
N ALA A 625 -29.03 -4.11 -2.08
CA ALA A 625 -29.80 -3.22 -2.95
C ALA A 625 -29.00 -1.98 -3.40
N GLU A 626 -28.27 -1.34 -2.49
CA GLU A 626 -27.40 -0.20 -2.84
C GLU A 626 -26.25 -0.61 -3.75
N ILE A 627 -25.62 -1.77 -3.51
CA ILE A 627 -24.58 -2.29 -4.40
C ILE A 627 -25.16 -2.60 -5.78
N ARG A 628 -26.33 -3.24 -5.85
CA ARG A 628 -27.03 -3.51 -7.10
C ARG A 628 -27.28 -2.23 -7.88
N ARG A 629 -27.80 -1.18 -7.22
CA ARG A 629 -28.00 0.15 -7.83
C ARG A 629 -26.72 0.71 -8.43
N LEU A 630 -25.58 0.59 -7.74
CA LEU A 630 -24.28 1.06 -8.26
C LEU A 630 -23.81 0.25 -9.48
N VAL A 631 -23.96 -1.08 -9.44
CA VAL A 631 -23.56 -1.98 -10.52
C VAL A 631 -24.44 -1.80 -11.76
N GLU A 632 -25.76 -1.71 -11.60
CA GLU A 632 -26.72 -1.45 -12.68
C GLU A 632 -26.49 -0.08 -13.32
N SER A 633 -26.35 0.97 -12.50
CA SER A 633 -25.98 2.31 -12.99
C SER A 633 -24.69 2.28 -13.81
N ARG A 634 -23.72 1.44 -13.42
CA ARG A 634 -22.46 1.29 -14.17
C ARG A 634 -22.67 0.56 -15.49
N LYS A 635 -23.53 -0.46 -15.53
CA LYS A 635 -23.92 -1.18 -16.76
C LYS A 635 -24.60 -0.21 -17.74
N GLU A 636 -25.51 0.64 -17.28
CA GLU A 636 -26.16 1.67 -18.09
C GLU A 636 -25.15 2.68 -18.66
N VAL A 637 -24.27 3.23 -17.82
CA VAL A 637 -23.24 4.19 -18.28
C VAL A 637 -22.30 3.55 -19.30
N LYS A 638 -21.96 2.26 -19.15
CA LYS A 638 -21.18 1.53 -20.17
C LYS A 638 -21.94 1.36 -21.49
N LYS A 639 -23.25 1.12 -21.46
CA LYS A 639 -24.10 1.08 -22.68
C LYS A 639 -24.12 2.46 -23.37
N LEU A 640 -24.29 3.53 -22.60
CA LEU A 640 -24.23 4.91 -23.12
C LEU A 640 -22.87 5.23 -23.75
N LEU A 641 -21.78 4.79 -23.10
CA LEU A 641 -20.42 4.94 -23.61
C LEU A 641 -20.22 4.21 -24.95
N ALA A 642 -20.74 2.99 -25.09
CA ALA A 642 -20.69 2.21 -26.33
C ALA A 642 -21.50 2.86 -27.47
N ASN A 643 -22.62 3.49 -27.14
CA ASN A 643 -23.49 4.18 -28.11
C ASN A 643 -23.00 5.60 -28.49
N THR A 644 -21.99 6.14 -27.80
CA THR A 644 -21.50 7.51 -28.05
C THR A 644 -20.65 7.56 -29.31
N SER A 645 -21.10 8.31 -30.32
CA SER A 645 -20.41 8.53 -31.61
C SER A 645 -18.95 9.01 -31.45
N SER A 646 -18.05 8.59 -32.34
CA SER A 646 -16.61 8.89 -32.27
C SER A 646 -16.26 10.38 -32.09
N GLY A 647 -17.10 11.29 -32.59
CA GLY A 647 -16.87 12.75 -32.59
C GLY A 647 -17.09 13.51 -31.27
N ASP A 648 -17.82 12.97 -30.27
CA ASP A 648 -18.05 13.68 -29.00
C ASP A 648 -17.08 13.20 -27.91
N ALA A 649 -15.87 13.74 -27.95
CA ALA A 649 -14.83 13.40 -26.98
C ALA A 649 -15.25 13.78 -25.55
N ALA A 650 -15.92 14.92 -25.35
CA ALA A 650 -16.24 15.47 -24.03
C ALA A 650 -17.24 14.57 -23.30
N GLN A 651 -18.30 14.18 -23.98
CA GLN A 651 -19.29 13.26 -23.45
C GLN A 651 -18.69 11.89 -23.13
N ARG A 652 -17.80 11.36 -24.00
CA ARG A 652 -17.06 10.12 -23.74
C ARG A 652 -16.20 10.19 -22.47
N ALA A 653 -15.51 11.30 -22.24
CA ALA A 653 -14.72 11.49 -21.01
C ALA A 653 -15.62 11.55 -19.77
N GLN A 654 -16.76 12.25 -19.85
CA GLN A 654 -17.72 12.32 -18.74
C GLN A 654 -18.26 10.93 -18.36
N TRP A 655 -18.66 10.11 -19.34
CA TRP A 655 -19.13 8.75 -19.10
C TRP A 655 -18.03 7.84 -18.55
N ASN A 656 -16.79 7.98 -19.05
CA ASN A 656 -15.63 7.27 -18.51
C ASN A 656 -15.36 7.62 -17.04
N THR A 657 -15.43 8.90 -16.68
CA THR A 657 -15.29 9.35 -15.29
C THR A 657 -16.41 8.80 -14.41
N ARG A 658 -17.66 8.84 -14.89
CA ARG A 658 -18.82 8.34 -14.13
C ARG A 658 -18.75 6.83 -13.89
N GLN A 659 -18.39 6.02 -14.89
CA GLN A 659 -18.24 4.57 -14.67
C GLN A 659 -17.08 4.24 -13.74
N ALA A 660 -16.00 5.04 -13.77
CA ALA A 660 -14.87 4.88 -12.86
C ALA A 660 -15.27 5.18 -11.41
N ALA A 661 -16.02 6.27 -11.18
CA ALA A 661 -16.57 6.62 -9.87
C ALA A 661 -17.44 5.47 -9.30
N LEU A 662 -18.38 4.95 -10.10
CA LEU A 662 -19.24 3.84 -9.70
C LEU A 662 -18.44 2.57 -9.35
N LYS A 663 -17.41 2.24 -10.14
CA LYS A 663 -16.50 1.11 -9.86
C LYS A 663 -15.77 1.29 -8.53
N LEU A 664 -15.19 2.47 -8.31
CA LEU A 664 -14.41 2.77 -7.11
C LEU A 664 -15.28 2.70 -5.84
N THR A 665 -16.48 3.30 -5.88
CA THR A 665 -17.42 3.25 -4.77
C THR A 665 -17.82 1.81 -4.46
N ALA A 666 -18.32 1.06 -5.44
CA ALA A 666 -18.80 -0.32 -5.25
C ALA A 666 -17.72 -1.24 -4.64
N ASN A 667 -16.48 -1.18 -5.16
CA ASN A 667 -15.38 -2.02 -4.66
C ASN A 667 -14.93 -1.62 -3.24
N SER A 668 -15.21 -0.39 -2.80
CA SER A 668 -14.81 0.09 -1.49
C SER A 668 -15.81 -0.22 -0.36
N VAL A 669 -17.06 -0.58 -0.69
CA VAL A 669 -18.13 -0.85 0.30
C VAL A 669 -17.74 -1.96 1.28
N TYR A 670 -17.23 -3.09 0.78
CA TYR A 670 -16.74 -4.19 1.63
C TYR A 670 -15.64 -3.72 2.61
N GLY A 671 -14.73 -2.86 2.15
CA GLY A 671 -13.63 -2.37 2.98
C GLY A 671 -14.09 -1.60 4.22
N CYS A 672 -15.29 -1.01 4.18
CA CYS A 672 -15.88 -0.31 5.32
C CYS A 672 -16.37 -1.26 6.41
N LEU A 673 -16.95 -2.41 6.04
CA LEU A 673 -17.42 -3.41 7.00
C LEU A 673 -16.28 -3.93 7.88
N GLY A 674 -15.09 -4.13 7.30
CA GLY A 674 -13.89 -4.60 8.00
C GLY A 674 -13.06 -3.51 8.69
N PHE A 675 -13.36 -2.22 8.47
CA PHE A 675 -12.59 -1.12 9.03
C PHE A 675 -13.10 -0.75 10.43
N ALA A 676 -12.29 -1.01 11.45
CA ALA A 676 -12.68 -0.82 12.86
C ALA A 676 -13.09 0.60 13.24
N ALA A 677 -12.62 1.62 12.52
CA ALA A 677 -12.99 3.02 12.75
C ALA A 677 -14.17 3.49 11.87
N SER A 678 -14.75 2.59 11.06
CA SER A 678 -15.98 2.90 10.31
C SER A 678 -17.18 2.89 11.25
N ARG A 679 -18.08 3.84 11.08
CA ARG A 679 -19.39 3.89 11.74
C ARG A 679 -20.26 2.65 11.47
N PHE A 680 -20.10 2.03 10.31
CA PHE A 680 -20.80 0.79 9.91
C PHE A 680 -19.87 -0.43 9.96
N CYS A 681 -18.97 -0.50 10.95
CA CYS A 681 -18.09 -1.66 11.10
C CYS A 681 -18.89 -2.89 11.54
N ALA A 682 -18.83 -3.95 10.73
CA ALA A 682 -19.42 -5.25 11.02
C ALA A 682 -18.44 -6.36 10.64
N ARG A 683 -17.60 -6.75 11.61
CA ARG A 683 -16.52 -7.71 11.38
C ARG A 683 -17.01 -9.10 10.99
N GLY A 684 -18.10 -9.58 11.58
CA GLY A 684 -18.66 -10.89 11.23
C GLY A 684 -19.22 -10.89 9.80
N LEU A 685 -19.84 -9.82 9.34
CA LEU A 685 -20.24 -9.67 7.92
C LEU A 685 -19.03 -9.68 6.99
N ALA A 686 -17.96 -8.94 7.34
CA ALA A 686 -16.74 -8.93 6.55
C ALA A 686 -16.06 -10.32 6.49
N ALA A 687 -16.05 -11.05 7.61
CA ALA A 687 -15.51 -12.40 7.70
C ALA A 687 -16.36 -13.42 6.92
N LEU A 688 -17.68 -13.27 6.91
CA LEU A 688 -18.59 -14.10 6.12
C LEU A 688 -18.37 -13.89 4.62
N VAL A 689 -18.26 -12.63 4.17
CA VAL A 689 -17.96 -12.30 2.76
C VAL A 689 -16.63 -12.91 2.31
N THR A 690 -15.59 -12.82 3.13
CA THR A 690 -14.31 -13.45 2.78
C THR A 690 -14.38 -14.97 2.86
N GLY A 691 -15.10 -15.54 3.82
CA GLY A 691 -15.36 -16.98 3.93
C GLY A 691 -15.99 -17.56 2.66
N LEU A 692 -17.07 -16.95 2.20
CA LEU A 692 -17.72 -17.30 0.93
C LEU A 692 -16.78 -17.10 -0.26
N GLY A 693 -15.99 -16.03 -0.28
CA GLY A 693 -15.01 -15.81 -1.35
C GLY A 693 -13.95 -16.90 -1.45
N ARG A 694 -13.43 -17.39 -0.31
CA ARG A 694 -12.49 -18.52 -0.29
C ARG A 694 -13.14 -19.81 -0.80
N ALA A 695 -14.36 -20.08 -0.36
CA ALA A 695 -15.08 -21.28 -0.74
C ALA A 695 -15.47 -21.28 -2.23
N VAL A 696 -15.92 -20.14 -2.77
CA VAL A 696 -16.16 -19.95 -4.22
C VAL A 696 -14.89 -20.21 -5.03
N LEU A 697 -13.73 -19.69 -4.59
CA LEU A 697 -12.47 -19.90 -5.29
C LEU A 697 -12.02 -21.38 -5.25
N MET A 698 -12.18 -22.07 -4.11
CA MET A 698 -11.90 -23.50 -4.01
C MET A 698 -12.83 -24.34 -4.89
N ASN A 699 -14.15 -24.10 -4.83
CA ASN A 699 -15.11 -24.79 -5.69
C ASN A 699 -14.81 -24.57 -7.18
N THR A 700 -14.39 -23.36 -7.56
CA THR A 700 -13.99 -23.03 -8.94
C THR A 700 -12.73 -23.78 -9.35
N ARG A 701 -11.72 -23.86 -8.48
CA ARG A 701 -10.52 -24.67 -8.71
C ARG A 701 -10.88 -26.13 -8.92
N ASP A 702 -11.65 -26.71 -8.01
CA ASP A 702 -12.01 -28.13 -8.03
C ASP A 702 -12.84 -28.46 -9.29
N LEU A 703 -13.75 -27.58 -9.69
CA LEU A 703 -14.50 -27.71 -10.94
C LEU A 703 -13.60 -27.71 -12.18
N VAL A 704 -12.61 -26.80 -12.23
CA VAL A 704 -11.65 -26.73 -13.35
C VAL A 704 -10.73 -27.94 -13.37
N GLU A 705 -10.25 -28.42 -12.22
CA GLU A 705 -9.44 -29.63 -12.10
C GLU A 705 -10.24 -30.89 -12.52
N ASN A 706 -11.53 -30.96 -12.16
CA ASN A 706 -12.45 -32.01 -12.60
C ASN A 706 -12.74 -31.99 -14.11
N MET A 707 -12.52 -30.85 -14.79
CA MET A 707 -12.56 -30.75 -16.25
C MET A 707 -11.24 -31.16 -16.93
N ASN A 708 -10.31 -31.78 -16.18
CA ASN A 708 -8.97 -32.18 -16.60
C ASN A 708 -8.10 -30.99 -17.05
N MET A 709 -8.31 -29.81 -16.46
CA MET A 709 -7.52 -28.61 -16.73
C MET A 709 -6.65 -28.27 -15.54
N GLU A 710 -5.43 -27.83 -15.81
CA GLU A 710 -4.46 -27.57 -14.76
C GLU A 710 -4.57 -26.13 -14.25
N VAL A 711 -4.98 -25.98 -12.99
CA VAL A 711 -4.88 -24.71 -12.25
C VAL A 711 -3.45 -24.56 -11.75
N ILE A 712 -2.77 -23.50 -12.18
CA ILE A 712 -1.36 -23.23 -11.80
C ILE A 712 -1.23 -22.20 -10.69
N TYR A 713 -2.23 -21.32 -10.54
CA TYR A 713 -2.26 -20.28 -9.51
C TYR A 713 -3.67 -19.70 -9.34
N GLY A 714 -3.92 -19.05 -8.21
CA GLY A 714 -5.12 -18.26 -7.97
C GLY A 714 -4.91 -17.23 -6.86
N ASP A 715 -5.45 -16.03 -7.04
CA ASP A 715 -5.35 -14.93 -6.07
C ASP A 715 -6.71 -14.30 -5.85
N THR A 716 -7.32 -14.57 -4.70
CA THR A 716 -8.57 -13.99 -4.18
C THR A 716 -9.79 -14.16 -5.08
N ASP A 717 -9.82 -13.49 -6.21
CA ASP A 717 -10.87 -13.39 -7.22
C ASP A 717 -10.47 -13.94 -8.60
N SER A 718 -9.19 -14.29 -8.78
CA SER A 718 -8.66 -14.79 -10.04
C SER A 718 -8.14 -16.23 -9.97
N ILE A 719 -8.25 -16.94 -11.09
CA ILE A 719 -7.68 -18.27 -11.30
C ILE A 719 -6.89 -18.29 -12.62
N MET A 720 -5.72 -18.92 -12.61
CA MET A 720 -4.84 -19.06 -13.75
C MET A 720 -4.78 -20.52 -14.19
N VAL A 721 -5.16 -20.76 -15.45
CA VAL A 721 -5.31 -22.11 -16.00
C VAL A 721 -4.33 -22.30 -17.15
N ASN A 722 -3.52 -23.36 -17.06
CA ASN A 722 -2.64 -23.78 -18.13
C ASN A 722 -3.43 -24.54 -19.20
N THR A 723 -3.51 -23.97 -20.42
CA THR A 723 -4.26 -24.57 -21.52
C THR A 723 -3.50 -25.67 -22.26
N ASN A 724 -2.19 -25.79 -22.00
CA ASN A 724 -1.29 -26.68 -22.71
C ASN A 724 -1.32 -26.55 -24.25
N THR A 725 -1.74 -25.40 -24.77
CA THR A 725 -1.93 -25.15 -26.21
C THR A 725 -1.17 -23.90 -26.66
N THR A 726 -0.67 -23.91 -27.90
CA THR A 726 -0.01 -22.78 -28.57
C THR A 726 -0.91 -22.06 -29.57
N ASP A 727 -2.14 -22.55 -29.78
CA ASP A 727 -3.19 -21.87 -30.54
C ASP A 727 -4.08 -21.01 -29.61
N LEU A 728 -4.14 -19.71 -29.91
CA LEU A 728 -4.92 -18.74 -29.16
C LEU A 728 -6.43 -18.96 -29.32
N LEU A 729 -6.91 -19.46 -30.47
CA LEU A 729 -8.33 -19.72 -30.68
C LEU A 729 -8.82 -20.88 -29.81
N ALA A 730 -8.04 -21.97 -29.77
CA ALA A 730 -8.29 -23.09 -28.85
C ALA A 730 -8.24 -22.65 -27.38
N ALA A 731 -7.26 -21.84 -26.98
CA ALA A 731 -7.17 -21.32 -25.61
C ALA A 731 -8.42 -20.50 -25.23
N LEU A 732 -8.90 -19.61 -26.11
CA LEU A 732 -10.12 -18.84 -25.86
C LEU A 732 -11.39 -19.71 -25.82
N ALA A 733 -11.46 -20.78 -26.62
CA ALA A 733 -12.56 -21.73 -26.56
C ALA A 733 -12.59 -22.49 -25.22
N ILE A 734 -11.41 -22.85 -24.68
CA ILE A 734 -11.27 -23.44 -23.34
C ILE A 734 -11.76 -22.46 -22.27
N GLY A 735 -11.34 -21.19 -22.35
CA GLY A 735 -11.79 -20.15 -21.41
C GLY A 735 -13.30 -19.97 -21.41
N GLU A 736 -13.91 -19.94 -22.60
CA GLU A 736 -15.37 -19.86 -22.74
C GLU A 736 -16.09 -21.10 -22.15
N LYS A 737 -15.53 -22.30 -22.33
CA LYS A 737 -16.07 -23.53 -21.73
C LYS A 737 -16.05 -23.46 -20.20
N ILE A 738 -14.93 -23.04 -19.59
CA ILE A 738 -14.82 -22.86 -18.12
C ILE A 738 -15.82 -21.81 -17.65
N ARG A 739 -15.88 -20.67 -18.34
CA ARG A 739 -16.78 -19.56 -18.02
C ARG A 739 -18.25 -20.01 -17.99
N GLN A 740 -18.68 -20.75 -19.02
CA GLN A 740 -20.04 -21.27 -19.09
C GLN A 740 -20.34 -22.26 -17.95
N GLU A 741 -19.40 -23.12 -17.59
CA GLU A 741 -19.62 -24.12 -16.55
C GLU A 741 -19.66 -23.51 -15.14
N VAL A 742 -18.74 -22.61 -14.83
CA VAL A 742 -18.70 -21.90 -13.54
C VAL A 742 -19.94 -21.02 -13.37
N ASN A 743 -20.32 -20.26 -14.40
CA ASN A 743 -21.43 -19.31 -14.29
C ASN A 743 -22.81 -19.99 -14.21
N LYS A 744 -22.94 -21.29 -14.52
CA LYS A 744 -24.18 -22.05 -14.27
C LYS A 744 -24.46 -22.25 -12.78
N HIS A 745 -23.43 -22.21 -11.94
CA HIS A 745 -23.53 -22.50 -10.51
C HIS A 745 -23.98 -21.30 -9.67
N TYR A 746 -24.07 -20.10 -10.26
CA TYR A 746 -24.38 -18.85 -9.56
C TYR A 746 -25.39 -18.00 -10.33
N ARG A 747 -26.16 -17.15 -9.65
CA ARG A 747 -27.20 -16.31 -10.27
C ARG A 747 -26.68 -14.96 -10.77
N LEU A 748 -25.86 -14.29 -9.98
CA LEU A 748 -25.36 -12.93 -10.20
C LEU A 748 -23.83 -12.88 -10.28
N LEU A 749 -23.14 -13.82 -9.64
CA LEU A 749 -21.70 -13.93 -9.69
C LEU A 749 -21.25 -14.46 -11.07
N GLU A 750 -20.45 -13.65 -11.77
CA GLU A 750 -19.95 -13.98 -13.12
C GLU A 750 -18.42 -14.04 -13.11
N LEU A 751 -17.88 -15.18 -13.52
CA LEU A 751 -16.49 -15.34 -13.95
C LEU A 751 -16.38 -14.87 -15.41
N ASP A 752 -15.29 -14.17 -15.72
CA ASP A 752 -14.99 -13.71 -17.08
C ASP A 752 -13.50 -13.90 -17.42
N THR A 753 -13.17 -13.85 -18.72
CA THR A 753 -11.77 -13.92 -19.18
C THR A 753 -11.15 -12.52 -19.11
N ASP A 754 -10.31 -12.27 -18.10
CA ASP A 754 -9.60 -11.00 -17.95
C ASP A 754 -8.44 -10.88 -18.95
N GLY A 755 -7.75 -12.00 -19.25
CA GLY A 755 -6.66 -12.00 -20.21
C GLY A 755 -6.10 -13.36 -20.57
N VAL A 756 -5.20 -13.36 -21.55
CA VAL A 756 -4.43 -14.53 -21.96
C VAL A 756 -2.95 -14.17 -21.94
N TYR A 757 -2.13 -15.00 -21.33
CA TYR A 757 -0.68 -14.85 -21.30
C TYR A 757 -0.04 -15.82 -22.30
N ALA A 758 0.77 -15.31 -23.23
CA ALA A 758 1.51 -16.11 -24.21
C ALA A 758 2.67 -16.91 -23.59
N ALA A 759 3.33 -16.31 -22.61
CA ALA A 759 4.34 -16.96 -21.78
C ALA A 759 4.26 -16.36 -20.37
N MET A 760 4.62 -17.14 -19.36
CA MET A 760 4.54 -16.74 -17.97
C MET A 760 5.67 -17.34 -17.14
N LEU A 761 6.32 -16.51 -16.33
CA LEU A 761 7.24 -16.88 -15.28
C LEU A 761 6.55 -16.70 -13.92
N LEU A 762 6.22 -17.81 -13.27
CA LEU A 762 5.56 -17.83 -11.96
C LEU A 762 6.56 -18.24 -10.88
N LEU A 763 6.85 -17.32 -9.94
CA LEU A 763 7.90 -17.51 -8.94
C LEU A 763 7.36 -17.82 -7.54
N ALA A 764 6.35 -17.08 -7.11
CA ALA A 764 5.76 -17.20 -5.79
C ALA A 764 4.38 -16.52 -5.75
N LYS A 765 3.70 -16.61 -4.61
CA LYS A 765 2.42 -15.92 -4.39
C LYS A 765 2.55 -14.44 -4.72
N LYS A 766 1.68 -13.95 -5.61
CA LYS A 766 1.63 -12.57 -6.12
C LYS A 766 2.92 -12.10 -6.81
N LYS A 767 3.81 -13.02 -7.24
CA LYS A 767 5.09 -12.72 -7.90
C LYS A 767 5.22 -13.46 -9.23
N TYR A 768 4.98 -12.74 -10.32
CA TYR A 768 5.07 -13.29 -11.67
C TYR A 768 5.40 -12.23 -12.73
N ALA A 769 5.96 -12.66 -13.85
CA ALA A 769 6.07 -11.91 -15.10
C ALA A 769 5.37 -12.67 -16.21
N ALA A 770 4.71 -11.97 -17.14
CA ALA A 770 4.01 -12.62 -18.23
C ALA A 770 3.99 -11.74 -19.49
N LEU A 771 3.78 -12.37 -20.64
CA LEU A 771 3.47 -11.70 -21.91
C LEU A 771 1.96 -11.71 -22.13
N SER A 772 1.28 -10.61 -21.78
CA SER A 772 -0.16 -10.45 -21.98
C SER A 772 -0.50 -10.23 -23.46
N VAL A 773 -1.46 -10.96 -24.00
CA VAL A 773 -1.98 -10.76 -25.35
C VAL A 773 -2.88 -9.53 -25.38
N ILE A 774 -2.62 -8.60 -26.30
CA ILE A 774 -3.40 -7.35 -26.43
C ILE A 774 -4.71 -7.65 -27.16
N ASN A 775 -5.85 -7.38 -26.51
CA ASN A 775 -7.21 -7.54 -27.04
C ASN A 775 -7.48 -8.92 -27.69
N PRO A 776 -7.34 -10.03 -26.94
CA PRO A 776 -7.38 -11.39 -27.50
C PRO A 776 -8.70 -11.70 -28.21
N VAL A 777 -9.83 -11.22 -27.68
CA VAL A 777 -11.17 -11.44 -28.27
C VAL A 777 -11.34 -10.71 -29.60
N GLN A 778 -10.88 -9.46 -29.70
CA GLN A 778 -10.95 -8.69 -30.95
C GLN A 778 -10.03 -9.28 -32.02
N TRP A 779 -8.84 -9.73 -31.61
CA TRP A 779 -7.92 -10.44 -32.49
C TRP A 779 -8.56 -11.74 -33.01
N ALA A 780 -9.18 -12.54 -32.13
CA ALA A 780 -9.83 -13.79 -32.53
C ALA A 780 -11.00 -13.56 -33.51
N ALA A 781 -11.82 -12.53 -33.30
CA ALA A 781 -12.90 -12.16 -34.22
C ALA A 781 -12.37 -11.75 -35.59
N ALA A 782 -11.34 -10.89 -35.64
CA ALA A 782 -10.70 -10.49 -36.89
C ALA A 782 -10.06 -11.68 -37.61
N THR A 783 -9.36 -12.55 -36.88
CA THR A 783 -8.71 -13.75 -37.43
C THR A 783 -9.73 -14.73 -38.01
N LYS A 784 -10.89 -14.95 -37.36
CA LYS A 784 -11.97 -15.79 -37.93
C LYS A 784 -12.48 -15.22 -39.26
N ILE A 785 -12.62 -13.90 -39.37
CA ILE A 785 -13.03 -13.23 -40.61
C ILE A 785 -11.95 -13.40 -41.69
N SER A 786 -10.68 -13.17 -41.34
CA SER A 786 -9.56 -13.32 -42.28
C SER A 786 -9.40 -14.75 -42.78
N ILE A 787 -9.52 -15.76 -41.90
CA ILE A 787 -9.48 -17.18 -42.28
C ILE A 787 -10.63 -17.52 -43.22
N ASN A 788 -11.86 -17.06 -42.93
CA ASN A 788 -13.01 -17.25 -43.80
C ASN A 788 -12.87 -16.56 -45.17
N GLN A 789 -12.00 -15.54 -45.27
CA GLN A 789 -11.69 -14.81 -46.50
C GLN A 789 -10.38 -15.29 -47.17
N GLY A 790 -9.73 -16.34 -46.66
CA GLY A 790 -8.48 -16.88 -47.21
C GLY A 790 -7.24 -15.99 -47.02
N LEU A 791 -7.29 -15.01 -46.11
CA LEU A 791 -6.22 -14.07 -45.81
C LEU A 791 -5.32 -14.59 -44.68
N THR A 792 -4.05 -14.16 -44.67
CA THR A 792 -3.11 -14.51 -43.60
C THR A 792 -3.55 -13.91 -42.25
N PRO A 793 -3.48 -14.68 -41.14
CA PRO A 793 -3.83 -14.18 -39.81
C PRO A 793 -2.96 -13.00 -39.39
N LYS A 794 -3.55 -12.02 -38.71
CA LYS A 794 -2.82 -10.89 -38.16
C LYS A 794 -1.87 -11.36 -37.05
N VAL A 795 -0.66 -10.83 -36.98
CA VAL A 795 0.31 -11.16 -35.91
C VAL A 795 -0.28 -10.83 -34.52
N VAL A 796 -0.10 -11.74 -33.57
CA VAL A 796 -0.52 -11.53 -32.17
C VAL A 796 0.41 -10.49 -31.53
N CYS A 797 -0.15 -9.40 -31.04
CA CYS A 797 0.63 -8.39 -30.30
C CYS A 797 0.60 -8.69 -28.80
N THR A 798 1.76 -8.71 -28.16
CA THR A 798 1.91 -8.95 -26.72
C THR A 798 2.47 -7.74 -25.99
N LYS A 799 2.12 -7.60 -24.71
CA LYS A 799 2.66 -6.60 -23.79
C LYS A 799 3.21 -7.30 -22.54
N GLN A 800 4.41 -6.93 -22.12
CA GLN A 800 5.00 -7.45 -20.89
C GLN A 800 4.26 -6.90 -19.66
N GLU A 801 3.85 -7.79 -18.77
CA GLU A 801 3.22 -7.49 -17.49
C GLU A 801 4.05 -8.10 -16.36
N MET A 802 4.27 -7.35 -15.29
CA MET A 802 5.09 -7.78 -14.14
C MET A 802 4.33 -7.43 -12.85
N LYS A 803 4.08 -8.42 -11.99
CA LYS A 803 3.39 -8.24 -10.70
C LYS A 803 4.22 -8.77 -9.54
N GLY A 804 4.37 -7.92 -8.51
CA GLY A 804 4.99 -8.25 -7.21
C GLY A 804 6.47 -8.65 -7.22
N LEU A 805 7.12 -8.67 -8.39
CA LEU A 805 8.55 -8.87 -8.53
C LEU A 805 9.34 -7.72 -7.89
N ASP A 806 10.57 -8.02 -7.49
CA ASP A 806 11.47 -7.04 -6.88
C ASP A 806 11.70 -5.81 -7.77
N ILE A 807 11.75 -6.03 -9.08
CA ILE A 807 11.87 -4.98 -10.12
C ILE A 807 10.67 -4.03 -10.22
N VAL A 808 9.53 -4.38 -9.62
CA VAL A 808 8.31 -3.55 -9.54
C VAL A 808 8.22 -2.84 -8.19
N ARG A 809 9.06 -3.24 -7.22
CA ARG A 809 9.13 -2.60 -5.93
C ARG A 809 10.07 -1.41 -5.99
N ARG A 810 9.84 -0.45 -5.08
CA ARG A 810 10.56 0.82 -5.00
C ARG A 810 11.79 0.79 -4.10
N ASP A 811 11.89 -0.24 -3.26
CA ASP A 811 12.93 -0.45 -2.25
C ASP A 811 14.16 -1.20 -2.79
N TRP A 812 14.26 -1.36 -4.11
CA TRP A 812 15.46 -1.81 -4.82
C TRP A 812 16.06 -0.65 -5.61
N SER A 813 17.39 -0.69 -5.80
CA SER A 813 18.07 0.34 -6.60
C SER A 813 17.60 0.35 -8.05
N ALA A 814 17.66 1.51 -8.70
CA ALA A 814 17.31 1.64 -10.11
C ALA A 814 18.14 0.69 -11.00
N LEU A 815 19.41 0.47 -10.64
CA LEU A 815 20.32 -0.49 -11.26
C LEU A 815 19.79 -1.93 -11.16
N ALA A 816 19.41 -2.39 -9.97
CA ALA A 816 18.89 -3.75 -9.80
C ALA A 816 17.56 -3.94 -10.54
N ILE A 817 16.73 -2.89 -10.59
CA ILE A 817 15.49 -2.87 -11.38
C ILE A 817 15.80 -2.97 -12.89
N SER A 818 16.78 -2.22 -13.39
CA SER A 818 17.12 -2.20 -14.83
C SER A 818 17.71 -3.53 -15.29
N VAL A 819 18.65 -4.11 -14.52
CA VAL A 819 19.22 -5.44 -14.77
C VAL A 819 18.13 -6.51 -14.72
N GLY A 820 17.29 -6.50 -13.69
CA GLY A 820 16.21 -7.47 -13.57
C GLY A 820 15.16 -7.34 -14.69
N ARG A 821 14.87 -6.14 -15.19
CA ARG A 821 13.99 -5.95 -16.37
C ARG A 821 14.59 -6.53 -17.64
N ARG A 822 15.89 -6.32 -17.88
CA ARG A 822 16.61 -6.94 -19.02
C ARG A 822 16.61 -8.46 -18.91
N CYS A 823 16.80 -9.00 -17.70
CA CYS A 823 16.67 -10.43 -17.43
C CYS A 823 15.27 -10.95 -17.79
N VAL A 824 14.19 -10.33 -17.28
CA VAL A 824 12.82 -10.76 -17.63
C VAL A 824 12.54 -10.62 -19.12
N ALA A 825 13.03 -9.57 -19.78
CA ALA A 825 12.87 -9.40 -21.23
C ALA A 825 13.58 -10.52 -22.02
N ALA A 826 14.76 -10.96 -21.57
CA ALA A 826 15.44 -12.11 -22.15
C ALA A 826 14.67 -13.42 -21.89
N LEU A 827 14.15 -13.62 -20.67
CA LEU A 827 13.35 -14.81 -20.32
C LEU A 827 12.06 -14.94 -21.14
N LEU A 828 11.45 -13.80 -21.49
CA LEU A 828 10.22 -13.73 -22.26
C LEU A 828 10.48 -13.47 -23.77
N SER A 829 11.71 -13.61 -24.26
CA SER A 829 12.02 -13.32 -25.67
C SER A 829 11.46 -14.36 -26.66
N GLY A 830 11.20 -15.58 -26.18
CA GLY A 830 10.84 -16.73 -27.02
C GLY A 830 12.05 -17.45 -27.64
N GLU A 831 13.28 -17.08 -27.29
CA GLU A 831 14.49 -17.77 -27.71
C GLU A 831 14.72 -19.09 -26.95
N PRO A 832 15.55 -20.01 -27.45
CA PRO A 832 15.96 -21.21 -26.73
C PRO A 832 16.61 -20.90 -25.38
N LYS A 833 16.37 -21.76 -24.37
CA LYS A 833 16.84 -21.58 -22.99
C LYS A 833 18.35 -21.32 -22.88
N ASP A 834 19.17 -22.03 -23.65
CA ASP A 834 20.63 -21.89 -23.60
C ASP A 834 21.08 -20.48 -24.02
N ILE A 835 20.50 -19.95 -25.11
CA ILE A 835 20.80 -18.60 -25.61
C ILE A 835 20.36 -17.52 -24.61
N ILE A 836 19.22 -17.74 -23.96
CA ILE A 836 18.70 -16.84 -22.93
C ILE A 836 19.68 -16.77 -21.75
N LEU A 837 20.16 -17.92 -21.26
CA LEU A 837 21.09 -17.98 -20.13
C LEU A 837 22.44 -17.35 -20.46
N ASP A 838 23.00 -17.61 -21.65
CA ASP A 838 24.24 -17.00 -22.10
C ASP A 838 24.14 -15.47 -22.17
N ARG A 839 23.03 -14.95 -22.71
CA ARG A 839 22.77 -13.50 -22.76
C ARG A 839 22.69 -12.91 -21.35
N ILE A 840 22.02 -13.59 -20.42
CA ILE A 840 21.93 -13.13 -19.01
C ILE A 840 23.31 -13.14 -18.36
N HIS A 841 24.10 -14.20 -18.52
CA HIS A 841 25.45 -14.28 -17.91
C HIS A 841 26.39 -13.21 -18.46
N ALA A 842 26.38 -12.98 -19.78
CA ALA A 842 27.15 -11.91 -20.43
C ALA A 842 26.73 -10.52 -19.90
N ASP A 843 25.43 -10.26 -19.80
CA ASP A 843 24.89 -8.99 -19.31
C ASP A 843 25.28 -8.70 -17.86
N LEU A 844 25.27 -9.72 -17.00
CA LEU A 844 25.72 -9.59 -15.61
C LEU A 844 27.20 -9.24 -15.50
N THR A 845 28.02 -9.84 -16.37
CA THR A 845 29.48 -9.64 -16.40
C THR A 845 29.79 -8.19 -16.83
N GLU A 846 29.18 -7.74 -17.93
CA GLU A 846 29.31 -6.36 -18.43
C GLU A 846 28.82 -5.33 -17.39
N THR A 847 27.70 -5.62 -16.73
CA THR A 847 27.17 -4.74 -15.69
C THR A 847 28.12 -4.65 -14.50
N ALA A 848 28.69 -5.77 -14.06
CA ALA A 848 29.61 -5.79 -12.94
C ALA A 848 30.91 -5.02 -13.24
N GLU A 849 31.39 -5.06 -14.48
CA GLU A 849 32.53 -4.25 -14.94
C GLU A 849 32.20 -2.74 -14.93
N LYS A 850 31.04 -2.35 -15.47
CA LYS A 850 30.59 -0.94 -15.50
C LYS A 850 30.46 -0.34 -14.10
N VAL A 851 29.94 -1.12 -13.14
CA VAL A 851 29.79 -0.68 -11.74
C VAL A 851 31.17 -0.48 -11.10
N ARG A 852 32.11 -1.41 -11.29
CA ARG A 852 33.47 -1.30 -10.74
C ARG A 852 34.28 -0.15 -11.34
N GLN A 853 34.08 0.15 -12.62
CA GLN A 853 34.75 1.25 -13.30
C GLN A 853 34.20 2.64 -12.91
N GLY A 854 33.07 2.72 -12.20
CA GLY A 854 32.44 3.99 -11.83
C GLY A 854 31.76 4.72 -12.98
N ASN A 855 31.46 4.02 -14.09
CA ASN A 855 30.90 4.60 -15.32
C ASN A 855 29.37 4.81 -15.28
N LEU A 856 28.74 4.71 -14.10
CA LEU A 856 27.29 4.82 -13.91
C LEU A 856 26.92 6.07 -13.10
N PRO A 857 25.82 6.77 -13.45
CA PRO A 857 25.36 7.93 -12.70
C PRO A 857 24.83 7.53 -11.31
N ILE A 858 24.93 8.44 -10.34
CA ILE A 858 24.47 8.22 -8.95
C ILE A 858 22.98 7.80 -8.90
N SER A 859 22.17 8.27 -9.85
CA SER A 859 20.73 7.95 -9.94
C SER A 859 20.43 6.45 -10.05
N GLU A 860 21.35 5.66 -10.63
CA GLU A 860 21.21 4.19 -10.74
C GLU A 860 21.33 3.50 -9.36
N PHE A 861 22.01 4.11 -8.40
CA PHE A 861 22.26 3.53 -7.07
C PHE A 861 21.21 3.92 -6.03
N ILE A 862 20.28 4.83 -6.35
CA ILE A 862 19.28 5.35 -5.42
C ILE A 862 18.26 4.26 -5.06
N ILE A 863 18.11 4.02 -3.75
CA ILE A 863 17.07 3.18 -3.15
C ILE A 863 16.02 4.09 -2.51
N THR A 864 14.73 3.77 -2.70
CA THR A 864 13.63 4.59 -2.18
C THR A 864 12.75 3.82 -1.21
N LYS A 865 12.55 4.34 0.01
CA LYS A 865 11.69 3.70 1.01
C LYS A 865 10.81 4.72 1.74
N MET A 866 9.56 4.37 1.93
CA MET A 866 8.58 5.25 2.58
C MET A 866 8.56 5.02 4.09
N LEU A 867 8.53 6.12 4.82
CA LEU A 867 8.31 6.13 6.25
C LEU A 867 6.86 5.77 6.54
N THR A 868 6.64 4.78 7.39
CA THR A 868 5.30 4.39 7.86
C THR A 868 4.89 5.12 9.13
N LYS A 869 5.87 5.62 9.88
CA LYS A 869 5.72 6.43 11.09
C LYS A 869 6.61 7.67 10.97
N ASN A 870 6.51 8.62 11.88
CA ASN A 870 7.50 9.69 11.91
C ASN A 870 8.88 9.09 12.27
N PRO A 871 9.99 9.61 11.74
CA PRO A 871 11.33 9.07 11.98
C PRO A 871 11.68 8.89 13.46
N GLU A 872 11.16 9.76 14.32
CA GLU A 872 11.40 9.76 15.76
C GLU A 872 10.62 8.66 16.51
N ASP A 873 9.53 8.14 15.92
CA ASP A 873 8.65 7.13 16.52
C ASP A 873 9.12 5.68 16.23
N TYR A 874 10.26 5.52 15.55
CA TYR A 874 10.87 4.22 15.29
C TYR A 874 11.70 3.76 16.49
N SER A 875 11.41 2.57 17.01
CA SER A 875 12.21 1.96 18.08
C SER A 875 13.59 1.49 17.62
N ASP A 876 13.69 1.07 16.35
CA ASP A 876 14.92 0.54 15.74
C ASP A 876 15.39 1.44 14.59
N THR A 877 15.81 2.65 14.97
CA THR A 877 16.35 3.65 14.04
C THR A 877 17.66 3.20 13.42
N LYS A 878 18.46 2.40 14.14
CA LYS A 878 19.82 2.01 13.75
C LYS A 878 19.86 0.92 12.68
N SER A 879 18.92 -0.02 12.65
CA SER A 879 18.90 -1.05 11.60
C SER A 879 18.33 -0.57 10.26
N GLN A 880 17.75 0.64 10.21
CA GLN A 880 16.96 1.12 9.08
C GLN A 880 17.61 2.32 8.39
N PRO A 881 18.26 2.14 7.22
CA PRO A 881 19.02 3.20 6.56
C PRO A 881 18.16 4.43 6.22
N HIS A 882 16.98 4.22 5.62
CA HIS A 882 16.02 5.30 5.34
C HIS A 882 15.57 6.10 6.57
N VAL A 883 15.49 5.48 7.76
CA VAL A 883 15.12 6.18 9.00
C VAL A 883 16.31 6.98 9.51
N GLN A 884 17.54 6.43 9.46
CA GLN A 884 18.74 7.18 9.83
C GLN A 884 18.98 8.38 8.92
N VAL A 885 18.78 8.23 7.62
CA VAL A 885 18.88 9.33 6.66
C VAL A 885 17.80 10.37 6.96
N ALA A 886 16.55 9.94 7.20
CA ALA A 886 15.49 10.86 7.58
C ALA A 886 15.79 11.60 8.90
N LEU A 887 16.30 10.90 9.92
CA LEU A 887 16.70 11.48 11.20
C LEU A 887 17.90 12.42 11.06
N ARG A 888 18.83 12.19 10.13
CA ARG A 888 19.92 13.13 9.85
C ARG A 888 19.47 14.34 9.07
N LEU A 889 18.57 14.18 8.12
CA LEU A 889 17.97 15.30 7.40
C LEU A 889 17.09 16.15 8.33
N ASN A 890 16.35 15.50 9.25
CA ASN A 890 15.61 16.17 10.33
C ASN A 890 16.52 16.64 11.48
N GLY A 891 17.71 16.06 11.66
CA GLY A 891 18.59 16.22 12.83
C GLY A 891 19.74 17.19 12.63
N SER A 892 20.24 17.32 11.40
CA SER A 892 20.99 18.50 10.92
C SER A 892 20.16 19.79 11.05
N THR A 893 18.90 19.63 11.44
CA THR A 893 17.83 20.59 11.65
C THR A 893 17.43 20.72 13.14
N ALA A 894 18.02 19.93 14.07
CA ALA A 894 17.54 19.78 15.45
C ALA A 894 18.11 20.79 16.47
N ASP A 895 19.26 21.42 16.22
CA ASP A 895 19.73 22.53 17.07
C ASP A 895 18.89 23.80 16.90
N ASP A 896 18.01 23.86 15.89
CA ASP A 896 17.13 24.97 15.61
C ASP A 896 15.65 24.55 15.61
N LYS A 897 15.05 24.41 16.80
CA LYS A 897 13.59 24.15 17.00
C LYS A 897 12.64 25.25 16.43
N LYS A 898 13.13 26.17 15.59
CA LYS A 898 12.39 27.30 15.00
C LYS A 898 12.39 27.32 13.45
N THR A 899 13.07 26.40 12.76
CA THR A 899 13.29 26.49 11.30
C THR A 899 12.37 25.55 10.50
N GLY A 900 11.66 26.13 9.52
CA GLY A 900 10.62 25.47 8.71
C GLY A 900 11.15 24.76 7.47
N THR A 901 12.10 23.84 7.60
CA THR A 901 12.50 22.92 6.51
C THR A 901 11.43 21.84 6.34
N ARG A 902 11.30 21.25 5.14
CA ARG A 902 10.45 20.08 4.91
C ARG A 902 10.97 18.92 5.76
N ARG A 903 10.40 18.77 6.95
CA ARG A 903 10.68 17.64 7.85
C ARG A 903 10.06 16.38 7.25
N LEU A 904 10.87 15.35 7.08
CA LEU A 904 10.40 14.06 6.61
C LEU A 904 9.51 13.42 7.68
N ARG A 905 8.30 13.00 7.28
CA ARG A 905 7.25 12.50 8.17
C ARG A 905 6.67 11.18 7.68
N ALA A 906 5.76 10.61 8.47
CA ALA A 906 4.99 9.43 8.05
C ALA A 906 4.34 9.65 6.68
N GLY A 907 4.53 8.68 5.79
CA GLY A 907 4.04 8.70 4.41
C GLY A 907 4.99 9.36 3.40
N ASP A 908 6.06 10.04 3.80
CA ASP A 908 7.07 10.54 2.86
C ASP A 908 8.05 9.43 2.43
N THR A 909 8.54 9.55 1.20
CA THR A 909 9.55 8.65 0.64
C THR A 909 10.93 9.25 0.86
N VAL A 910 11.85 8.45 1.38
CA VAL A 910 13.24 8.81 1.62
C VAL A 910 14.11 8.11 0.59
N GLU A 911 15.00 8.87 -0.03
CA GLU A 911 15.99 8.40 -0.99
C GLU A 911 17.34 8.26 -0.31
N TYR A 912 18.01 7.13 -0.51
CA TYR A 912 19.33 6.88 0.06
C TYR A 912 20.19 5.97 -0.84
N VAL A 913 21.49 6.07 -0.66
CA VAL A 913 22.55 5.31 -1.34
C VAL A 913 23.43 4.67 -0.27
N ILE A 914 23.90 3.45 -0.47
CA ILE A 914 24.86 2.80 0.46
C ILE A 914 26.28 3.17 0.05
N CYS A 915 27.05 3.73 0.98
CA CYS A 915 28.38 4.26 0.73
C CYS A 915 29.44 3.59 1.62
N GLU A 916 30.68 3.54 1.16
CA GLU A 916 31.84 3.25 2.00
C GLU A 916 32.27 4.55 2.69
N ASP A 917 32.32 4.53 4.03
CA ASP A 917 32.71 5.66 4.87
C ASP A 917 33.96 5.36 5.72
N GLY A 918 34.61 4.22 5.48
CA GLY A 918 35.79 3.75 6.22
C GLY A 918 35.51 3.28 7.66
N SER A 919 34.24 3.28 8.10
CA SER A 919 33.89 2.94 9.49
C SER A 919 33.89 1.45 9.79
N GLY A 920 33.89 0.58 8.77
CA GLY A 920 33.70 -0.86 8.90
C GLY A 920 32.32 -1.28 9.43
N GLN A 921 31.37 -0.35 9.54
CA GLN A 921 30.01 -0.64 10.02
C GLN A 921 29.18 -1.41 9.00
N LEU A 922 28.11 -2.05 9.47
CA LEU A 922 27.14 -2.75 8.63
C LEU A 922 26.54 -1.82 7.56
N ALA A 923 26.23 -2.36 6.39
CA ALA A 923 25.66 -1.60 5.27
C ALA A 923 24.39 -0.82 5.65
N THR A 924 23.59 -1.34 6.60
CA THR A 924 22.38 -0.69 7.13
C THR A 924 22.66 0.65 7.82
N HIS A 925 23.85 0.84 8.38
CA HIS A 925 24.29 2.09 9.03
C HIS A 925 24.96 3.05 8.06
N ARG A 926 25.36 2.57 6.88
CA ARG A 926 26.10 3.33 5.87
C ARG A 926 25.23 3.84 4.72
N GLY A 927 23.93 4.04 4.98
CA GLY A 927 23.04 4.69 4.02
C GLY A 927 23.16 6.20 4.12
N TYR A 928 23.31 6.92 3.01
CA TYR A 928 23.43 8.39 2.96
C TYR A 928 22.46 8.96 1.91
N SER A 929 22.03 10.20 2.06
CA SER A 929 21.25 10.87 1.00
C SER A 929 22.12 11.16 -0.22
N PRO A 930 21.56 11.19 -1.44
CA PRO A 930 22.31 11.59 -2.64
C PRO A 930 22.97 12.96 -2.52
N THR A 931 22.31 13.91 -1.84
CA THR A 931 22.83 15.25 -1.56
C THR A 931 24.05 15.21 -0.63
N GLU A 932 24.05 14.38 0.42
CA GLU A 932 25.20 14.23 1.32
C GLU A 932 26.43 13.68 0.60
N LEU A 933 26.24 12.74 -0.34
CA LEU A 933 27.31 12.18 -1.16
C LEU A 933 27.94 13.26 -2.06
N THR A 934 27.11 14.00 -2.81
CA THR A 934 27.57 15.06 -3.71
C THR A 934 28.26 16.19 -2.93
N SER A 935 27.68 16.70 -1.85
CA SER A 935 28.26 17.81 -1.08
C SER A 935 29.62 17.49 -0.44
N ARG A 936 29.88 16.22 -0.10
CA ARG A 936 31.15 15.80 0.51
C ARG A 936 32.22 15.45 -0.54
N MET A 937 31.83 15.19 -1.79
CA MET A 937 32.77 15.08 -2.93
C MET A 937 33.43 16.43 -3.30
N TYR A 938 32.74 17.55 -3.05
CA TYR A 938 33.18 18.88 -3.49
C TYR A 938 33.98 19.71 -2.47
N LYS A 939 34.23 19.22 -1.25
CA LYS A 939 35.03 19.94 -0.23
C LYS A 939 36.56 19.79 -0.40
N VAL A 940 37.04 19.71 -1.63
CA VAL A 940 38.48 19.65 -1.96
C VAL A 940 38.84 20.87 -2.81
N SER A 941 38.95 22.05 -2.17
CA SER A 941 39.66 23.23 -2.69
C SER A 941 39.58 24.40 -1.69
N ASP A 942 40.09 24.21 -0.48
CA ASP A 942 40.60 25.35 0.28
C ASP A 942 41.81 24.86 1.08
N ASP A 943 42.99 25.36 0.73
CA ASP A 943 44.28 25.00 1.31
C ASP A 943 44.37 25.53 2.75
N SER A 944 43.74 24.86 3.71
CA SER A 944 44.10 24.98 5.13
C SER A 944 43.58 23.80 5.96
N GLU A 945 44.55 23.05 6.50
CA GLU A 945 44.47 21.95 7.49
C GLU A 945 43.92 20.57 7.06
N PRO A 946 44.65 19.48 7.37
CA PRO A 946 44.22 18.11 7.12
C PRO A 946 43.18 17.68 8.16
N SER A 947 41.93 18.08 7.97
CA SER A 947 40.83 17.51 8.77
C SER A 947 40.52 16.09 8.29
N THR A 948 40.62 15.13 9.21
CA THR A 948 40.41 13.68 9.10
C THR A 948 38.95 13.29 8.80
N LYS A 949 38.32 13.87 7.78
CA LYS A 949 36.97 13.48 7.33
C LYS A 949 37.05 12.70 6.02
N ALA A 950 36.89 11.38 6.14
CA ALA A 950 36.94 10.42 5.04
C ALA A 950 36.01 10.80 3.86
N SER A 951 36.53 10.68 2.64
CA SER A 951 35.79 10.76 1.39
C SER A 951 34.74 9.64 1.33
N LEU A 952 33.47 9.97 1.04
CA LEU A 952 32.43 8.97 0.81
C LEU A 952 32.47 8.48 -0.63
N SER A 953 32.48 7.17 -0.82
CA SER A 953 32.38 6.50 -2.12
C SER A 953 31.20 5.51 -2.13
N ILE A 954 30.76 5.06 -3.30
CA ILE A 954 29.67 4.07 -3.42
C ILE A 954 30.19 2.68 -3.06
N ASP A 955 29.43 1.92 -2.26
CA ASP A 955 29.77 0.54 -1.90
C ASP A 955 29.41 -0.44 -3.03
N VAL A 956 30.35 -0.66 -3.95
CA VAL A 956 30.18 -1.54 -5.11
C VAL A 956 29.78 -2.96 -4.71
N ASN A 957 30.40 -3.51 -3.67
CA ASN A 957 30.16 -4.88 -3.22
C ASN A 957 28.74 -5.07 -2.70
N TYR A 958 28.20 -4.07 -2.00
CA TYR A 958 26.80 -4.08 -1.57
C TYR A 958 25.84 -4.17 -2.75
N TYR A 959 26.02 -3.36 -3.80
CA TYR A 959 25.11 -3.38 -4.95
C TYR A 959 25.20 -4.67 -5.77
N LEU A 960 26.40 -5.24 -5.93
CA LEU A 960 26.55 -6.52 -6.62
C LEU A 960 25.93 -7.68 -5.82
N ALA A 961 26.25 -7.80 -4.53
CA ALA A 961 25.84 -8.94 -3.69
C ALA A 961 24.44 -8.83 -3.09
N HIS A 962 24.00 -7.63 -2.69
CA HIS A 962 22.74 -7.43 -1.95
C HIS A 962 21.65 -6.76 -2.78
N GLN A 963 21.96 -6.20 -3.96
CA GLN A 963 20.97 -5.60 -4.87
C GLN A 963 20.77 -6.44 -6.13
N ILE A 964 21.81 -6.66 -6.94
CA ILE A 964 21.68 -7.36 -8.23
C ILE A 964 21.52 -8.87 -8.05
N HIS A 965 22.45 -9.52 -7.33
CA HIS A 965 22.48 -10.97 -7.18
C HIS A 965 21.14 -11.56 -6.69
N PRO A 966 20.48 -11.03 -5.62
CA PRO A 966 19.28 -11.65 -5.10
C PRO A 966 18.08 -11.51 -6.05
N VAL A 967 18.01 -10.39 -6.78
CA VAL A 967 16.95 -10.15 -7.79
C VAL A 967 17.08 -11.17 -8.92
N VAL A 968 18.27 -11.29 -9.50
CA VAL A 968 18.50 -12.15 -10.65
C VAL A 968 18.39 -13.62 -10.25
N SER A 969 18.98 -14.01 -9.11
CA SER A 969 18.89 -15.38 -8.59
C SER A 969 17.44 -15.84 -8.39
N ARG A 970 16.56 -14.97 -7.90
CA ARG A 970 15.14 -15.30 -7.75
C ARG A 970 14.40 -15.41 -9.08
N LEU A 971 14.76 -14.60 -10.07
CA LEU A 971 14.13 -14.62 -11.40
C LEU A 971 14.45 -15.91 -12.16
N VAL A 972 15.70 -16.37 -12.08
CA VAL A 972 16.16 -17.57 -12.82
C VAL A 972 16.11 -18.86 -11.99
N ALA A 973 15.68 -18.80 -10.74
CA ALA A 973 15.56 -19.96 -9.86
C ALA A 973 14.74 -21.12 -10.45
N PRO A 974 13.62 -20.91 -11.17
CA PRO A 974 12.86 -22.00 -11.78
C PRO A 974 13.44 -22.52 -13.10
N ILE A 975 14.59 -22.01 -13.55
CA ILE A 975 15.16 -22.30 -14.87
C ILE A 975 16.39 -23.18 -14.69
N ASP A 976 16.33 -24.37 -15.28
CA ASP A 976 17.46 -25.30 -15.30
C ASP A 976 18.63 -24.74 -16.12
N GLY A 977 19.87 -25.02 -15.70
CA GLY A 977 21.09 -24.62 -16.41
C GLY A 977 21.87 -23.46 -15.76
N THR A 978 21.36 -22.85 -14.70
CA THR A 978 22.08 -21.82 -13.92
C THR A 978 22.00 -22.11 -12.42
N SER A 979 22.86 -21.45 -11.63
CA SER A 979 22.84 -21.56 -10.17
C SER A 979 23.17 -20.22 -9.51
N PRO A 980 22.73 -19.97 -8.26
CA PRO A 980 23.12 -18.78 -7.51
C PRO A 980 24.65 -18.60 -7.43
N ALA A 981 25.40 -19.71 -7.40
CA ALA A 981 26.86 -19.69 -7.44
C ALA A 981 27.41 -19.23 -8.80
N ARG A 982 26.81 -19.67 -9.92
CA ARG A 982 27.17 -19.20 -11.26
C ARG A 982 26.86 -17.71 -11.44
N ILE A 983 25.75 -17.23 -10.90
CA ILE A 983 25.38 -15.80 -10.93
C ILE A 983 26.39 -14.97 -10.12
N ALA A 984 26.82 -15.47 -8.96
CA ALA A 984 27.86 -14.83 -8.16
C ALA A 984 29.20 -14.74 -8.93
N ASP A 985 29.58 -15.83 -9.62
CA ASP A 985 30.76 -15.89 -10.49
C ASP A 985 30.70 -14.84 -11.62
N CYS A 986 29.57 -14.74 -12.34
CA CYS A 986 29.36 -13.72 -13.37
C CYS A 986 29.43 -12.29 -12.83
N LEU A 987 29.02 -12.07 -11.58
CA LEU A 987 29.13 -10.77 -10.91
C LEU A 987 30.53 -10.53 -10.32
N GLY A 988 31.45 -11.50 -10.39
CA GLY A 988 32.78 -11.44 -9.79
C GLY A 988 32.76 -11.44 -8.26
N LEU A 989 31.83 -12.16 -7.65
CA LEU A 989 31.71 -12.43 -6.22
C LEU A 989 32.20 -13.85 -5.92
N ASP A 990 32.62 -14.15 -4.68
CA ASP A 990 33.06 -15.50 -4.30
C ASP A 990 31.89 -16.51 -4.39
N PRO A 991 31.95 -17.53 -5.28
CA PRO A 991 30.88 -18.51 -5.43
C PRO A 991 30.72 -19.47 -4.24
N SER A 992 31.73 -19.58 -3.37
CA SER A 992 31.79 -20.59 -2.30
C SER A 992 30.62 -20.48 -1.31
N GLY A 993 30.24 -19.25 -0.94
CA GLY A 993 29.12 -18.96 -0.05
C GLY A 993 27.75 -19.29 -0.65
N TYR A 994 27.61 -19.20 -1.98
CA TYR A 994 26.34 -19.37 -2.69
C TYR A 994 26.05 -20.83 -3.11
N ARG A 995 27.04 -21.73 -3.02
CA ARG A 995 26.87 -23.17 -3.32
C ARG A 995 26.03 -23.91 -2.26
N ARG A 996 26.05 -23.47 -0.99
CA ARG A 996 25.32 -24.14 0.12
C ARG A 996 23.81 -23.91 0.09
N SER A 997 23.35 -22.87 -0.61
CA SER A 997 21.94 -22.52 -0.80
C SER A 997 21.17 -23.59 -1.60
N ASN A 998 21.74 -24.11 -2.69
CA ASN A 998 21.07 -25.05 -3.60
C ASN A 998 20.78 -26.44 -3.01
N VAL A 999 21.61 -26.92 -2.08
CA VAL A 999 21.44 -28.27 -1.49
C VAL A 999 20.40 -28.26 -0.37
N THR A 1000 20.07 -27.09 0.19
CA THR A 1000 19.08 -27.01 1.27
C THR A 1000 17.67 -26.69 0.77
N THR A 1001 17.51 -25.78 -0.18
CA THR A 1001 16.15 -25.32 -0.57
C THR A 1001 15.35 -26.36 -1.34
N VAL A 1002 16.00 -27.30 -2.04
CA VAL A 1002 15.31 -28.36 -2.81
C VAL A 1002 15.03 -29.59 -1.94
N VAL A 1003 15.71 -29.75 -0.80
CA VAL A 1003 15.56 -30.96 0.04
C VAL A 1003 14.78 -30.68 1.32
N ASP A 1004 14.82 -29.46 1.88
CA ASP A 1004 14.08 -29.14 3.10
C ASP A 1004 12.65 -28.58 2.84
N GLU A 1005 12.34 -28.00 1.67
CA GLU A 1005 10.97 -27.48 1.39
C GLU A 1005 10.01 -28.52 0.77
N ASP A 1006 10.52 -29.48 -0.02
CA ASP A 1006 9.70 -30.52 -0.66
C ASP A 1006 9.38 -31.70 0.29
N ASP A 1007 10.19 -31.92 1.33
CA ASP A 1007 10.00 -33.04 2.28
C ASP A 1007 9.04 -32.69 3.44
N GLU A 1008 8.70 -31.41 3.64
CA GLU A 1008 7.67 -30.98 4.62
C GLU A 1008 6.25 -30.87 4.02
N ASN A 1009 6.10 -30.78 2.69
CA ASN A 1009 4.80 -30.57 2.02
C ASN A 1009 4.27 -31.78 1.23
N ASN A 1010 4.99 -32.90 1.22
CA ASN A 1010 4.52 -34.15 0.62
C ASN A 1010 4.34 -35.24 1.70
N PRO A 1011 3.16 -35.37 2.34
CA PRO A 1011 2.93 -36.44 3.31
C PRO A 1011 2.86 -37.84 2.64
N ASP A 1012 2.89 -37.90 1.30
CA ASP A 1012 2.77 -39.12 0.51
C ASP A 1012 4.11 -39.77 0.11
N SER A 1013 5.26 -39.18 0.47
CA SER A 1013 6.51 -39.96 0.62
C SER A 1013 6.47 -40.70 1.96
N GLY A 1014 5.38 -41.46 2.17
CA GLY A 1014 5.14 -42.25 3.35
C GLY A 1014 6.39 -43.04 3.70
N PHE A 1015 6.88 -42.81 4.92
CA PHE A 1015 7.80 -43.70 5.60
C PHE A 1015 7.07 -45.03 5.70
N SER A 1016 7.22 -45.88 4.67
CA SER A 1016 6.80 -47.26 4.74
C SER A 1016 7.44 -47.81 6.00
N SER A 1017 6.59 -48.30 6.89
CA SER A 1017 6.84 -48.72 8.28
C SER A 1017 8.02 -49.68 8.55
N GLY A 1018 8.94 -49.88 7.62
CA GLY A 1018 10.18 -50.64 7.77
C GLY A 1018 11.38 -49.77 8.14
N PHE A 1019 11.99 -50.07 9.29
CA PHE A 1019 13.33 -49.60 9.73
C PHE A 1019 14.50 -50.01 8.78
N SER A 1020 14.24 -50.43 7.54
CA SER A 1020 15.18 -51.16 6.69
C SER A 1020 16.10 -50.31 5.79
N ASN A 1021 15.90 -48.98 5.67
CA ASN A 1021 16.56 -48.18 4.64
C ASN A 1021 17.46 -47.02 5.14
N PHE A 1022 18.10 -47.14 6.31
CA PHE A 1022 19.09 -46.13 6.75
C PHE A 1022 20.34 -46.04 5.85
N THR A 1023 20.60 -47.05 5.00
CA THR A 1023 21.79 -47.13 4.14
C THR A 1023 21.73 -46.26 2.88
N ASN A 1024 20.54 -45.79 2.48
CA ASN A 1024 20.36 -44.94 1.28
C ASN A 1024 20.17 -43.45 1.60
N CYS A 1025 19.92 -43.08 2.86
CA CYS A 1025 19.82 -41.68 3.28
C CYS A 1025 21.20 -41.18 3.70
N GLY A 1026 21.84 -40.31 2.90
CA GLY A 1026 23.13 -39.67 3.20
C GLY A 1026 23.14 -38.73 4.43
N ASP A 1027 22.17 -38.87 5.34
CA ASP A 1027 21.87 -37.96 6.44
C ASP A 1027 22.36 -38.42 7.83
N VAL A 1028 22.89 -39.66 7.95
CA VAL A 1028 23.37 -40.23 9.24
C VAL A 1028 24.88 -40.47 9.25
N GLU A 1029 25.54 -40.11 10.34
CA GLU A 1029 26.98 -40.33 10.56
C GLU A 1029 27.22 -41.83 10.92
N PRO A 1030 28.09 -42.57 10.18
CA PRO A 1030 28.46 -43.93 10.54
C PRO A 1030 29.16 -44.00 11.90
N LEU A 1031 29.02 -45.13 12.59
CA LEU A 1031 29.76 -45.36 13.82
C LEU A 1031 31.17 -45.85 13.52
N TYR A 1032 32.18 -45.15 14.02
CA TYR A 1032 33.58 -45.55 13.91
C TYR A 1032 34.08 -46.18 15.20
N ILE A 1033 34.62 -47.39 15.10
CA ILE A 1033 35.15 -48.16 16.24
C ILE A 1033 36.55 -48.68 15.91
N ASN A 1034 37.49 -48.56 16.85
CA ASN A 1034 38.79 -49.22 16.76
C ASN A 1034 38.66 -50.69 17.15
N CYS A 1035 39.39 -51.57 16.49
CA CYS A 1035 39.32 -53.00 16.81
C CYS A 1035 39.66 -53.26 18.29
N PRO A 1036 38.86 -54.03 19.04
CA PRO A 1036 39.13 -54.35 20.44
C PRO A 1036 40.47 -55.07 20.68
N ARG A 1037 41.02 -55.71 19.64
CA ARG A 1037 42.35 -56.36 19.67
C ARG A 1037 43.50 -55.42 19.31
N ASN A 1038 43.22 -54.13 19.12
CA ASN A 1038 44.20 -53.09 18.84
C ASN A 1038 45.09 -53.41 17.63
N CYS A 1039 44.49 -53.91 16.53
CA CYS A 1039 45.21 -54.00 15.26
C CYS A 1039 45.47 -52.58 14.73
N ASP A 1040 46.69 -52.31 14.22
CA ASP A 1040 47.13 -51.01 13.65
C ASP A 1040 46.39 -50.59 12.35
N GLY A 1041 45.14 -51.02 12.18
CA GLY A 1041 44.29 -50.70 11.04
C GLY A 1041 43.40 -49.47 11.24
N PRO A 1042 42.83 -48.91 10.16
CA PRO A 1042 41.91 -47.78 10.23
C PRO A 1042 40.62 -48.13 11.01
N PRO A 1043 39.93 -47.14 11.61
CA PRO A 1043 38.69 -47.34 12.34
C PRO A 1043 37.61 -48.02 11.47
N ILE A 1044 36.92 -49.01 12.05
CA ILE A 1044 35.87 -49.77 11.37
C ILE A 1044 34.61 -48.90 11.29
N ALA A 1045 34.12 -48.65 10.07
CA ALA A 1045 32.88 -47.91 9.84
C ALA A 1045 31.67 -48.86 9.82
N ILE A 1046 30.79 -48.75 10.80
CA ILE A 1046 29.58 -49.58 10.92
C ILE A 1046 28.39 -48.81 10.34
N LYS A 1047 27.81 -49.37 9.28
CA LYS A 1047 26.69 -48.78 8.53
C LYS A 1047 25.39 -49.59 8.62
N THR A 1048 25.44 -50.83 9.12
CA THR A 1048 24.30 -51.76 9.20
C THR A 1048 24.28 -52.48 10.55
N SER A 1049 23.13 -53.04 10.92
CA SER A 1049 22.87 -53.71 12.22
C SER A 1049 23.64 -55.03 12.42
N ALA A 1050 24.30 -55.54 11.39
CA ALA A 1050 25.18 -56.69 11.49
C ALA A 1050 26.61 -56.18 11.79
N PHE A 1051 27.03 -56.25 13.05
CA PHE A 1051 28.42 -56.01 13.46
C PHE A 1051 29.33 -57.13 12.92
N SER A 1052 29.59 -57.09 11.62
CA SER A 1052 29.94 -58.26 10.81
C SER A 1052 31.44 -58.48 10.67
N VAL A 1053 32.19 -58.42 11.78
CA VAL A 1053 33.63 -58.77 11.84
C VAL A 1053 34.60 -57.62 11.48
N CYS A 1054 35.72 -57.53 12.22
CA CYS A 1054 36.83 -56.63 11.91
C CYS A 1054 37.49 -57.00 10.56
N PRO A 1055 37.62 -56.09 9.59
CA PRO A 1055 38.21 -56.38 8.28
C PRO A 1055 39.67 -56.82 8.34
N THR A 1056 40.40 -56.41 9.38
CA THR A 1056 41.85 -56.58 9.49
C THR A 1056 42.26 -57.86 10.21
N CYS A 1057 41.49 -58.31 11.21
CA CYS A 1057 41.85 -59.46 12.05
C CYS A 1057 40.75 -60.52 12.16
N SER A 1058 39.67 -60.37 11.40
CA SER A 1058 38.52 -61.27 11.39
C SER A 1058 37.89 -61.52 12.77
N HIS A 1059 38.11 -60.63 13.75
CA HIS A 1059 37.51 -60.70 15.08
C HIS A 1059 36.04 -60.30 15.01
N ASN A 1060 35.14 -61.19 15.43
CA ASN A 1060 33.71 -60.90 15.52
C ASN A 1060 33.42 -60.00 16.73
N LEU A 1061 32.91 -58.83 16.44
CA LEU A 1061 32.67 -57.74 17.38
C LEU A 1061 31.57 -58.04 18.41
N LEU A 1062 30.72 -59.05 18.19
CA LEU A 1062 29.63 -59.46 19.09
C LEU A 1062 29.87 -60.77 19.83
N LEU A 1063 30.96 -61.48 19.56
CA LEU A 1063 31.21 -62.81 20.13
C LEU A 1063 31.71 -62.75 21.59
N SER A 1064 32.31 -61.63 22.02
CA SER A 1064 32.80 -61.47 23.40
C SER A 1064 32.03 -60.40 24.16
N GLN A 1065 31.82 -60.66 25.46
CA GLN A 1065 31.15 -59.74 26.37
C GLN A 1065 31.84 -58.37 26.44
N ASP A 1066 33.18 -58.36 26.41
CA ASP A 1066 33.97 -57.13 26.48
C ASP A 1066 33.90 -56.30 25.19
N SER A 1067 33.87 -56.95 24.02
CA SER A 1067 33.67 -56.24 22.74
C SER A 1067 32.26 -55.65 22.67
N ALA A 1068 31.24 -56.39 23.10
CA ALA A 1068 29.87 -55.88 23.16
C ALA A 1068 29.75 -54.65 24.08
N ARG A 1069 30.36 -54.68 25.27
CA ARG A 1069 30.41 -53.52 26.19
C ARG A 1069 31.13 -52.33 25.60
N LEU A 1070 32.26 -52.55 24.93
CA LEU A 1070 33.03 -51.48 24.28
C LEU A 1070 32.19 -50.78 23.23
N ILE A 1071 31.48 -51.55 22.40
CA ILE A 1071 30.62 -51.04 21.33
C ILE A 1071 29.43 -50.27 21.90
N THR A 1072 28.73 -50.81 22.90
CA THR A 1072 27.61 -50.11 23.53
C THR A 1072 28.07 -48.83 24.24
N ASN A 1073 29.23 -48.85 24.89
CA ASN A 1073 29.79 -47.65 25.53
C ASN A 1073 30.18 -46.60 24.48
N ARG A 1074 30.76 -47.02 23.34
CA ARG A 1074 31.12 -46.14 22.24
C ARG A 1074 29.87 -45.51 21.60
N LEU A 1075 28.82 -46.29 21.37
CA LEU A 1075 27.51 -45.81 20.90
C LEU A 1075 26.90 -44.77 21.83
N VAL A 1076 26.88 -45.05 23.14
CA VAL A 1076 26.36 -44.12 24.14
C VAL A 1076 27.21 -42.84 24.18
N PHE A 1077 28.54 -42.96 24.06
CA PHE A 1077 29.43 -41.80 24.02
C PHE A 1077 29.21 -40.94 22.78
N GLU A 1078 29.10 -41.54 21.59
CA GLU A 1078 28.83 -40.82 20.35
C GLU A 1078 27.43 -40.17 20.35
N ALA A 1079 26.43 -40.86 20.89
CA ALA A 1079 25.11 -40.28 21.11
C ALA A 1079 25.17 -39.04 22.02
N ARG A 1080 25.89 -39.12 23.14
CA ARG A 1080 26.12 -37.96 24.04
C ARG A 1080 26.83 -36.82 23.32
N ARG A 1081 27.85 -37.11 22.51
CA ARG A 1081 28.57 -36.09 21.72
C ARG A 1081 27.63 -35.34 20.79
N LEU A 1082 26.74 -36.05 20.09
CA LEU A 1082 25.79 -35.45 19.15
C LEU A 1082 24.65 -34.72 19.86
N ILE A 1083 24.18 -35.22 21.01
CA ILE A 1083 23.23 -34.50 21.88
C ILE A 1083 23.86 -33.19 22.36
N VAL A 1084 25.12 -33.20 22.81
CA VAL A 1084 25.85 -31.98 23.19
C VAL A 1084 25.97 -31.04 22.00
N ARG A 1085 26.29 -31.54 20.79
CA ARG A 1085 26.36 -30.72 19.57
C ARG A 1085 25.04 -30.03 19.26
N TYR A 1086 23.92 -30.72 19.42
CA TYR A 1086 22.58 -30.13 19.32
C TYR A 1086 22.32 -29.08 20.41
N GLN A 1087 22.58 -29.41 21.69
CA GLN A 1087 22.36 -28.53 22.83
C GLN A 1087 23.24 -27.27 22.82
N LEU A 1088 24.42 -27.32 22.20
CA LEU A 1088 25.28 -26.14 22.02
C LEU A 1088 24.60 -25.06 21.17
N GLY A 1089 23.62 -25.41 20.34
CA GLY A 1089 22.73 -24.46 19.65
C GLY A 1089 23.45 -23.56 18.63
N TRP A 1090 24.52 -24.06 18.00
CA TRP A 1090 25.25 -23.29 16.99
C TRP A 1090 24.39 -23.07 15.75
N MET A 1091 24.28 -21.82 15.33
CA MET A 1091 23.54 -21.42 14.15
C MET A 1091 24.45 -20.64 13.19
N THR A 1092 24.16 -20.74 11.90
CA THR A 1092 24.86 -19.99 10.84
C THR A 1092 23.84 -19.16 10.07
N CYS A 1093 24.18 -17.90 9.78
CA CYS A 1093 23.35 -17.05 8.93
C CYS A 1093 23.24 -17.62 7.51
N GLU A 1094 22.02 -17.67 6.98
CA GLU A 1094 21.73 -18.13 5.61
C GLU A 1094 22.23 -17.14 4.55
N ASP A 1095 22.47 -15.88 4.90
CA ASP A 1095 23.06 -14.89 4.00
C ASP A 1095 24.56 -15.20 3.79
N PRO A 1096 24.98 -15.56 2.56
CA PRO A 1096 26.37 -15.87 2.25
C PRO A 1096 27.35 -14.71 2.46
N ALA A 1097 26.87 -13.46 2.34
CA ALA A 1097 27.69 -12.28 2.58
C ALA A 1097 27.88 -11.99 4.07
N CYS A 1098 26.95 -12.44 4.91
CA CYS A 1098 27.04 -12.34 6.36
C CYS A 1098 27.80 -13.53 6.96
N ALA A 1099 27.39 -14.75 6.62
CA ALA A 1099 27.95 -16.03 7.05
C ALA A 1099 28.26 -16.16 8.56
N VAL A 1100 27.66 -15.30 9.41
CA VAL A 1100 28.01 -15.28 10.83
C VAL A 1100 27.58 -16.57 11.50
N VAL A 1101 28.47 -17.13 12.31
CA VAL A 1101 28.22 -18.30 13.14
C VAL A 1101 28.04 -17.81 14.58
N THR A 1102 26.86 -18.05 15.16
CA THR A 1102 26.51 -17.56 16.50
C THR A 1102 25.77 -18.62 17.31
N ARG A 1103 25.98 -18.61 18.62
CA ARG A 1103 25.13 -19.32 19.62
C ARG A 1103 24.17 -18.36 20.31
N SER A 1104 24.45 -17.06 20.20
CA SER A 1104 23.69 -16.03 20.88
C SER A 1104 22.47 -15.70 20.04
N LEU A 1105 21.31 -16.09 20.56
CA LEU A 1105 20.03 -15.50 20.19
C LEU A 1105 20.03 -14.09 20.78
N HIS A 1106 20.57 -13.13 20.03
CA HIS A 1106 20.36 -11.73 20.39
C HIS A 1106 18.88 -11.45 20.24
N CYS A 1107 18.25 -10.97 21.31
CA CYS A 1107 16.98 -10.30 21.20
C CYS A 1107 17.29 -8.88 20.72
N PRO A 1108 17.17 -8.54 19.41
CA PRO A 1108 17.09 -7.12 19.08
C PRO A 1108 15.94 -6.54 19.92
N PRO A 1109 16.07 -5.33 20.48
CA PRO A 1109 14.95 -4.68 21.15
C PRO A 1109 13.81 -4.60 20.13
N SER A 1110 12.81 -5.46 20.31
CA SER A 1110 11.66 -5.72 19.45
C SER A 1110 11.45 -4.68 18.34
N SER A 1111 12.12 -4.89 17.21
CA SER A 1111 11.88 -4.16 15.97
C SER A 1111 10.62 -4.73 15.31
N GLY A 1112 9.46 -4.26 15.76
CA GLY A 1112 8.18 -4.48 15.08
C GLY A 1112 7.28 -5.53 15.72
N HIS A 1113 6.15 -5.03 16.25
CA HIS A 1113 4.90 -5.78 16.25
C HIS A 1113 4.54 -6.17 14.80
N HIS A 1114 5.04 -7.32 14.33
CA HIS A 1114 4.36 -8.10 13.31
C HIS A 1114 3.34 -8.96 14.03
N THR A 1115 2.08 -8.70 13.71
CA THR A 1115 0.96 -9.39 14.33
C THR A 1115 0.21 -10.18 13.26
N ILE A 1116 0.40 -11.53 13.23
CA ILE A 1116 -0.60 -12.64 13.09
C ILE A 1116 0.05 -13.92 13.65
N GLY A 1117 -0.72 -14.74 14.38
CA GLY A 1117 -0.29 -16.07 14.83
C GLY A 1117 0.54 -16.05 16.10
N GLU A 1118 0.59 -17.15 16.82
CA GLU A 1118 1.30 -17.32 18.09
C GLU A 1118 2.81 -16.99 17.92
N SER A 1119 3.35 -16.11 18.78
CA SER A 1119 4.78 -15.90 19.06
C SER A 1119 5.83 -15.64 17.96
N ASP A 1120 5.51 -15.22 16.73
CA ASP A 1120 6.56 -14.93 15.71
C ASP A 1120 7.09 -13.48 15.68
N GLY A 1121 7.51 -12.97 16.84
CA GLY A 1121 8.53 -11.94 16.91
C GLY A 1121 9.85 -12.63 17.28
N LEU A 1122 10.87 -12.54 16.43
CA LEU A 1122 12.21 -13.18 16.49
C LEU A 1122 12.45 -14.26 15.42
N TRP A 1123 11.40 -14.69 14.71
CA TRP A 1123 11.47 -15.85 13.82
C TRP A 1123 10.95 -15.54 12.40
N ALA A 1124 11.66 -16.00 11.37
CA ALA A 1124 11.18 -16.09 9.99
C ALA A 1124 9.94 -17.02 9.94
N ARG A 1125 9.12 -16.90 8.89
CA ARG A 1125 7.97 -17.81 8.66
C ARG A 1125 8.44 -19.27 8.82
N GLY A 1126 7.87 -19.97 9.80
CA GLY A 1126 8.27 -21.33 10.18
C GLY A 1126 9.18 -21.41 11.41
N GLY A 1127 9.19 -20.41 12.31
CA GLY A 1127 9.87 -20.52 13.60
C GLY A 1127 11.39 -20.62 13.51
N ARG A 1128 12.07 -19.92 12.56
CA ARG A 1128 13.56 -19.86 12.45
C ARG A 1128 14.15 -18.49 12.85
N PRO A 1129 15.17 -18.39 13.73
CA PRO A 1129 15.57 -17.12 14.32
C PRO A 1129 16.20 -16.21 13.27
N LEU A 1130 16.01 -14.89 13.34
CA LEU A 1130 16.61 -13.95 12.37
C LEU A 1130 18.04 -13.54 12.76
N CYS A 1131 18.91 -13.34 11.78
CA CYS A 1131 20.28 -12.92 12.03
C CYS A 1131 20.35 -11.43 12.40
N GLY A 1132 20.77 -11.14 13.64
CA GLY A 1132 20.96 -9.76 14.12
C GLY A 1132 22.10 -8.99 13.44
N VAL A 1133 23.07 -9.69 12.85
CA VAL A 1133 24.24 -9.07 12.20
C VAL A 1133 23.88 -8.53 10.81
N CYS A 1134 23.08 -9.24 10.01
CA CYS A 1134 22.60 -8.73 8.73
C CYS A 1134 21.31 -7.89 8.86
N GLY A 1135 20.92 -7.48 10.08
CA GLY A 1135 19.71 -6.69 10.31
C GLY A 1135 18.41 -7.44 10.01
N GLY A 1136 18.39 -8.76 10.22
CA GLY A 1136 17.21 -9.61 10.01
C GLY A 1136 16.89 -9.92 8.55
N GLN A 1137 17.83 -9.69 7.62
CA GLN A 1137 17.66 -9.97 6.19
C GLN A 1137 17.72 -11.47 5.86
N ALA A 1138 18.28 -12.30 6.75
CA ALA A 1138 18.33 -13.75 6.59
C ALA A 1138 18.10 -14.46 7.92
N ALA A 1139 17.62 -15.70 7.85
CA ALA A 1139 17.45 -16.54 9.02
C ALA A 1139 18.80 -17.16 9.45
N LEU A 1140 18.88 -17.49 10.74
CA LEU A 1140 19.91 -18.30 11.35
C LEU A 1140 19.46 -19.76 11.24
N LYS A 1141 20.22 -20.56 10.51
CA LYS A 1141 19.97 -21.99 10.36
C LYS A 1141 20.77 -22.76 11.41
N SER A 1142 20.12 -23.68 12.12
CA SER A 1142 20.85 -24.57 13.05
C SER A 1142 21.86 -25.43 12.29
N ASN A 1143 23.09 -25.48 12.79
CA ASN A 1143 24.14 -26.34 12.24
C ASN A 1143 23.82 -27.82 12.46
N TYR A 1144 23.01 -28.15 13.48
CA TYR A 1144 22.60 -29.52 13.79
C TYR A 1144 21.17 -29.51 14.36
N SER A 1145 20.18 -29.87 13.53
CA SER A 1145 18.75 -29.79 13.86
C SER A 1145 18.28 -30.96 14.72
N GLU A 1146 17.12 -30.79 15.37
CA GLU A 1146 16.50 -31.86 16.17
C GLU A 1146 16.10 -33.06 15.28
N ALA A 1147 15.58 -32.82 14.07
CA ALA A 1147 15.28 -33.89 13.12
C ALA A 1147 16.53 -34.72 12.77
N LYS A 1148 17.69 -34.08 12.57
CA LYS A 1148 18.97 -34.79 12.32
C LYS A 1148 19.40 -35.61 13.52
N LEU A 1149 19.29 -35.06 14.74
CA LEU A 1149 19.57 -35.80 15.96
C LEU A 1149 18.63 -37.00 16.13
N TYR A 1150 17.32 -36.82 15.91
CA TYR A 1150 16.32 -37.88 16.01
C TYR A 1150 16.61 -39.02 15.03
N ARG A 1151 16.85 -38.70 13.74
CA ARG A 1151 17.25 -39.68 12.71
C ARG A 1151 18.51 -40.44 13.12
N GLN A 1152 19.51 -39.75 13.66
CA GLN A 1152 20.76 -40.36 14.13
C GLN A 1152 20.56 -41.30 15.34
N LEU A 1153 19.72 -40.91 16.31
CA LEU A 1153 19.40 -41.75 17.48
C LEU A 1153 18.58 -42.98 17.07
N CYS A 1154 17.66 -42.85 16.11
CA CYS A 1154 16.96 -43.96 15.50
C CYS A 1154 17.92 -44.92 14.79
N PHE A 1155 18.94 -44.39 14.09
CA PHE A 1155 20.00 -45.20 13.49
C PHE A 1155 20.82 -45.95 14.54
N PHE A 1156 21.26 -45.29 15.63
CA PHE A 1156 21.98 -45.98 16.71
C PHE A 1156 21.14 -47.04 17.42
N ARG A 1157 19.84 -46.79 17.61
CA ARG A 1157 18.88 -47.79 18.09
C ARG A 1157 18.75 -48.98 17.14
N TYR A 1158 18.73 -48.72 15.83
CA TYR A 1158 18.69 -49.76 14.81
C TYR A 1158 19.96 -50.63 14.83
N LEU A 1159 21.14 -50.01 15.01
CA LEU A 1159 22.41 -50.74 15.08
C LEU A 1159 22.45 -51.78 16.21
N VAL A 1160 21.80 -51.51 17.35
CA VAL A 1160 21.75 -52.43 18.51
C VAL A 1160 20.53 -53.37 18.49
N THR A 1161 19.70 -53.30 17.44
CA THR A 1161 18.54 -54.19 17.30
C THR A 1161 18.98 -55.47 16.60
N PRO A 1162 18.87 -56.64 17.25
CA PRO A 1162 19.20 -57.90 16.61
C PRO A 1162 18.26 -58.15 15.42
N PRO A 1163 18.74 -58.76 14.31
CA PRO A 1163 17.90 -59.06 13.16
C PRO A 1163 16.78 -60.04 13.55
N ASN A 1164 15.56 -59.54 13.73
CA ASN A 1164 14.39 -60.38 13.94
C ASN A 1164 13.86 -60.87 12.59
N ASN A 1165 14.08 -62.16 12.31
CA ASN A 1165 13.73 -62.81 11.06
C ASN A 1165 12.24 -63.19 11.00
N LYS A 1166 11.34 -62.20 10.96
CA LYS A 1166 9.90 -62.47 10.70
C LYS A 1166 9.40 -62.02 9.33
N ASN A 1167 10.16 -61.21 8.59
CA ASN A 1167 9.69 -60.66 7.30
C ASN A 1167 10.64 -60.90 6.10
N ALA A 1168 11.70 -61.71 6.22
CA ALA A 1168 12.50 -62.10 5.07
C ALA A 1168 12.05 -63.48 4.57
N GLY A 1169 11.44 -63.51 3.39
CA GLY A 1169 11.05 -64.74 2.71
C GLY A 1169 12.25 -65.66 2.49
N SER A 1170 12.02 -66.94 2.75
CA SER A 1170 12.75 -68.12 2.26
C SER A 1170 14.16 -67.87 1.71
N ASN A 1171 15.16 -67.90 2.58
CA ASN A 1171 16.41 -68.62 2.35
C ASN A 1171 17.08 -68.87 3.70
N ALA A 1172 17.27 -70.15 4.01
CA ALA A 1172 18.10 -70.61 5.11
C ALA A 1172 19.54 -70.18 4.84
N ASP A 1173 20.17 -69.50 5.81
CA ASP A 1173 21.47 -69.90 6.35
C ASP A 1173 21.96 -68.91 7.43
N MET A 1174 22.45 -69.49 8.53
CA MET A 1174 23.17 -68.88 9.66
C MET A 1174 22.33 -68.14 10.72
N GLU A 1175 21.77 -68.91 11.65
CA GLU A 1175 21.27 -68.46 12.94
C GLU A 1175 22.45 -67.95 13.81
N ILE A 1176 22.71 -66.63 13.83
CA ILE A 1176 23.65 -66.03 14.78
C ILE A 1176 23.02 -66.12 16.18
N THR A 1177 23.27 -67.23 16.87
CA THR A 1177 22.84 -67.40 18.26
C THR A 1177 23.72 -66.52 19.14
N LEU A 1178 23.29 -65.29 19.41
CA LEU A 1178 24.00 -64.37 20.30
C LEU A 1178 24.01 -64.95 21.73
N PRO A 1179 25.16 -64.95 22.44
CA PRO A 1179 25.19 -65.34 23.84
C PRO A 1179 24.16 -64.55 24.66
N PRO A 1180 23.44 -65.17 25.63
CA PRO A 1180 22.38 -64.51 26.38
C PRO A 1180 22.85 -63.25 27.12
N VAL A 1181 24.12 -63.23 27.54
CA VAL A 1181 24.77 -62.07 28.16
C VAL A 1181 24.95 -60.91 27.16
N VAL A 1182 25.33 -61.20 25.92
CA VAL A 1182 25.48 -60.19 24.86
C VAL A 1182 24.11 -59.65 24.43
N SER A 1183 23.11 -60.53 24.31
CA SER A 1183 21.72 -60.14 24.05
C SER A 1183 21.18 -59.21 25.14
N SER A 1184 21.46 -59.51 26.41
CA SER A 1184 21.12 -58.63 27.53
C SER A 1184 21.81 -57.26 27.45
N ILE A 1185 23.08 -57.20 27.05
CA ILE A 1185 23.84 -55.95 26.91
C ILE A 1185 23.25 -55.08 25.78
N LEU A 1186 22.95 -55.68 24.62
CA LEU A 1186 22.33 -54.98 23.49
C LEU A 1186 20.91 -54.51 23.85
N SER A 1187 20.14 -55.32 24.56
CA SER A 1187 18.81 -54.94 25.05
C SER A 1187 18.85 -53.76 26.03
N GLN A 1188 19.82 -53.72 26.95
CA GLN A 1188 20.02 -52.57 27.85
C GLN A 1188 20.39 -51.30 27.08
N CYS A 1189 21.26 -51.41 26.07
CA CYS A 1189 21.62 -50.29 25.21
C CYS A 1189 20.43 -49.80 24.37
N ARG A 1190 19.58 -50.71 23.88
CA ARG A 1190 18.33 -50.37 23.19
C ARG A 1190 17.38 -49.61 24.10
N ILE A 1191 17.16 -50.06 25.34
CA ILE A 1191 16.33 -49.35 26.33
C ILE A 1191 16.88 -47.94 26.60
N HIS A 1192 18.20 -47.78 26.61
CA HIS A 1192 18.81 -46.45 26.74
C HIS A 1192 18.43 -45.53 25.57
N PHE A 1193 18.49 -46.01 24.33
CA PHE A 1193 18.07 -45.23 23.16
C PHE A 1193 16.56 -45.00 23.09
N ASP A 1194 15.73 -45.97 23.50
CA ASP A 1194 14.27 -45.80 23.63
C ASP A 1194 13.96 -44.66 24.62
N ARG A 1195 14.67 -44.60 25.75
CA ARG A 1195 14.55 -43.48 26.71
C ARG A 1195 14.98 -42.15 26.11
N LEU A 1196 16.10 -42.09 25.38
CA LEU A 1196 16.54 -40.85 24.72
C LEU A 1196 15.53 -40.36 23.68
N LEU A 1197 14.99 -41.27 22.86
CA LEU A 1197 13.99 -40.94 21.86
C LEU A 1197 12.68 -40.46 22.48
N SER A 1198 12.26 -41.02 23.62
CA SER A 1198 11.04 -40.58 24.32
C SER A 1198 11.04 -39.12 24.79
N HIS A 1199 12.21 -38.46 24.82
CA HIS A 1199 12.35 -37.04 25.16
C HIS A 1199 12.39 -36.13 23.93
N SER A 1200 12.37 -36.66 22.70
CA SER A 1200 12.35 -35.86 21.48
C SER A 1200 10.93 -35.34 21.20
N ALA A 1201 10.82 -34.13 20.67
CA ALA A 1201 9.55 -33.56 20.22
C ALA A 1201 8.88 -34.39 19.10
N PHE A 1202 9.67 -35.17 18.34
CA PHE A 1202 9.18 -36.05 17.28
C PHE A 1202 8.66 -37.41 17.77
N ALA A 1203 8.83 -37.74 19.05
CA ALA A 1203 8.39 -39.03 19.61
C ALA A 1203 6.94 -39.01 20.14
N MET A 1204 6.38 -37.83 20.42
CA MET A 1204 5.02 -37.67 20.95
C MET A 1204 4.25 -36.66 20.11
N VAL A 1205 3.27 -37.13 19.34
CA VAL A 1205 2.29 -36.28 18.66
C VAL A 1205 1.03 -36.23 19.53
N ASP A 1206 0.81 -35.11 20.21
CA ASP A 1206 -0.38 -34.90 21.06
C ASP A 1206 -1.61 -34.63 20.18
N LEU A 1207 -2.32 -35.71 19.83
CA LEU A 1207 -3.57 -35.64 19.06
C LEU A 1207 -4.65 -34.82 19.79
N GLY A 1208 -4.62 -34.77 21.12
CA GLY A 1208 -5.55 -33.98 21.93
C GLY A 1208 -5.35 -32.48 21.74
N LYS A 1209 -4.10 -32.01 21.63
CA LYS A 1209 -3.80 -30.62 21.25
C LYS A 1209 -4.12 -30.35 19.78
N LEU A 1210 -3.72 -31.25 18.88
CA LEU A 1210 -3.92 -31.11 17.44
C LEU A 1210 -5.41 -30.99 17.06
N PHE A 1211 -6.26 -31.75 17.76
CA PHE A 1211 -7.71 -31.77 17.55
C PHE A 1211 -8.49 -31.13 18.71
N SER A 1212 -7.84 -30.29 19.53
CA SER A 1212 -8.50 -29.65 20.68
C SER A 1212 -9.70 -28.78 20.28
N GLY A 1213 -9.66 -28.18 19.08
CA GLY A 1213 -10.77 -27.44 18.48
C GLY A 1213 -11.87 -28.30 17.83
N LEU A 1214 -11.70 -29.63 17.77
CA LEU A 1214 -12.64 -30.58 17.15
C LEU A 1214 -13.52 -31.32 18.17
N ARG A 1215 -13.48 -30.97 19.47
CA ARG A 1215 -14.40 -31.53 20.48
C ARG A 1215 -15.84 -31.06 20.21
N LYS A 1216 -16.52 -31.74 19.29
CA LYS A 1216 -17.98 -31.75 19.21
C LYS A 1216 -18.54 -32.35 20.51
N THR A 1217 -19.55 -31.67 21.01
CA THR A 1217 -20.51 -32.09 22.03
C THR A 1217 -20.94 -33.55 21.84
N CYS A 1218 -20.36 -34.45 22.60
CA CYS A 1218 -20.97 -35.74 22.92
C CYS A 1218 -21.16 -35.79 24.44
N THR A 1219 -22.08 -34.97 24.95
CA THR A 1219 -22.66 -35.18 26.28
C THR A 1219 -23.82 -36.16 26.15
N GLY A 1220 -23.48 -37.41 25.88
CA GLY A 1220 -24.38 -38.55 26.09
C GLY A 1220 -23.80 -39.42 27.22
N PRO A 1221 -24.58 -39.79 28.24
CA PRO A 1221 -24.08 -40.62 29.33
C PRO A 1221 -23.97 -42.06 28.83
N GLY A 1222 -22.82 -42.44 28.28
CA GLY A 1222 -22.64 -43.84 27.91
C GLY A 1222 -21.50 -44.15 26.96
N PHE A 1223 -20.27 -43.67 27.19
CA PHE A 1223 -19.08 -44.39 26.74
C PHE A 1223 -17.95 -44.11 27.73
N ARG A 1224 -17.70 -45.09 28.59
CA ARG A 1224 -16.48 -45.24 29.39
C ARG A 1224 -15.56 -46.22 28.68
#